data_AF-A0A947P8R4-F1
#
_entry.id   AF-A0A947P8R4-F1
#
_cell.length_a   1.000
_cell.length_b   1.000
_cell.length_c   1.000
_cell.angle_alpha   90.00
_cell.angle_beta   90.00
_cell.angle_gamma   90.00
#
_symmetry.space_group_name_H-M   'P 1'
#
loop_
_entity.id
_entity.type
_entity.pdbx_description
1 polymer ?
#
loop_
_entity_poly.entity_id
_entity_poly.type
_entity_poly.pdbx_seq_one_letter_code
_entity_poly.pdbx_strand_id
1 'polypeptide(L)'
;MKTYMYKSLDPENCKVINQTGVKQACFPLDGTPYNACWDGFLAPDGRVYVPAATEDSIGEYVKLCEYKFDTNSFTDLFYGKDVFMAPERVITSSKFHFSMDVMEDGRIIAASHTTDKAPSHPTWLYKQYYYHMWEGYPGSSLVIYDPKTNKVEHLGIITPRETIYGGVYNQKDQGYYCLGYLKGHLYRYSLKTKRLTDFGKVTEWRTFRLHVGPDRNIYGASKSGFLFKLDINTDEIIDLNFEILHNTGGSGDIPASDCKSMAGTVNIPNSTRFLFTVFAGEGIYSHDTATNKTEYLGRLLSADEYCEGFRSHECAYSLKFDNDNVLWYALTCYPFIDLNGDYSSRRAASLMRWDILKGGKPECLGIIGTPHRTNATVPSLMLDNKRDIMYLIDTNHGADGMSLLAIDMQKFKPRMYKKGPACVDTFLVLGHPRYTAMTNAAMAKQAIERANTPDFIADDIIPARLWRSCRAESSKVIGLVWKDANTVCGICGDNKVPQFAFKISIKGKILKFVSMDKLEADYKKWLLENISPVKPRLNQKLDLPYHSGRQYKAVPNADAEWNNGRKIIGTLDGLLAIVDGENVFSLGPAAPNGPIHCLTTNKEKSVCYGVAGDSEDLGMIFRYDDKKGLRQLGKIGYNEQKGYGTSSSNELSSIVMNKKGDKIAVGSNDRLGVVYIVTLK
;
A
#
# COMPACT_ATOMS: atom_id res chain seq x y z
N MET A 1 -11.23 -26.84 25.76
CA MET A 1 -10.07 -27.30 24.98
C MET A 1 -10.18 -26.64 23.61
N LYS A 2 -9.10 -26.04 23.11
CA LYS A 2 -9.10 -25.31 21.83
C LYS A 2 -9.18 -26.28 20.65
N THR A 3 -9.95 -25.94 19.62
CA THR A 3 -10.09 -26.70 18.37
C THR A 3 -9.17 -26.13 17.29
N TYR A 4 -8.55 -27.00 16.48
CA TYR A 4 -7.63 -26.61 15.41
C TYR A 4 -8.07 -27.26 14.10
N MET A 5 -8.04 -26.52 12.98
CA MET A 5 -8.27 -27.11 11.66
C MET A 5 -7.16 -28.11 11.30
N TYR A 6 -5.91 -27.79 11.63
CA TYR A 6 -4.75 -28.64 11.39
C TYR A 6 -3.86 -28.72 12.64
N LYS A 7 -3.14 -29.84 12.78
CA LYS A 7 -2.08 -30.02 13.78
C LYS A 7 -0.71 -30.10 13.12
N SER A 8 0.30 -29.50 13.74
CA SER A 8 1.67 -29.59 13.23
C SER A 8 2.14 -31.05 13.17
N LEU A 9 2.88 -31.40 12.12
CA LEU A 9 3.51 -32.71 11.92
C LEU A 9 2.58 -33.93 11.76
N ASP A 10 1.26 -33.74 11.76
CA ASP A 10 0.31 -34.83 11.49
C ASP A 10 0.17 -35.06 9.96
N PRO A 11 0.53 -36.26 9.44
CA PRO A 11 0.49 -36.59 8.02
C PRO A 11 -0.90 -36.47 7.39
N GLU A 12 -1.97 -36.62 8.18
CA GLU A 12 -3.35 -36.44 7.70
C GLU A 12 -3.64 -35.00 7.28
N ASN A 13 -2.82 -34.04 7.74
CA ASN A 13 -2.91 -32.63 7.39
C ASN A 13 -2.17 -32.28 6.10
N CYS A 14 -1.53 -33.25 5.44
CA CYS A 14 -0.94 -33.08 4.10
C CYS A 14 -1.86 -33.58 2.98
N LYS A 15 -3.10 -33.97 3.32
CA LYS A 15 -4.09 -34.42 2.33
C LYS A 15 -4.70 -33.24 1.59
N VAL A 16 -4.64 -33.29 0.26
CA VAL A 16 -5.30 -32.32 -0.60
C VAL A 16 -6.81 -32.53 -0.64
N ILE A 17 -7.53 -31.55 -1.18
CA ILE A 17 -8.94 -31.66 -1.54
C ILE A 17 -9.23 -32.91 -2.39
N ASN A 18 -10.50 -33.30 -2.46
CA ASN A 18 -10.91 -34.39 -3.36
C ASN A 18 -10.41 -34.16 -4.79
N GLN A 19 -9.80 -35.17 -5.41
CA GLN A 19 -9.18 -35.01 -6.73
C GLN A 19 -10.15 -35.22 -7.90
N THR A 20 -11.44 -35.48 -7.64
CA THR A 20 -12.44 -35.64 -8.70
C THR A 20 -12.66 -34.29 -9.40
N GLY A 21 -12.31 -34.21 -10.69
CA GLY A 21 -12.48 -32.99 -11.49
C GLY A 21 -11.37 -31.94 -11.30
N VAL A 22 -10.31 -32.26 -10.55
CA VAL A 22 -9.20 -31.34 -10.27
C VAL A 22 -8.06 -31.54 -11.27
N LYS A 23 -7.50 -30.43 -11.77
CA LYS A 23 -6.26 -30.39 -12.56
C LYS A 23 -5.47 -29.13 -12.27
N GLN A 24 -4.17 -29.18 -12.48
CA GLN A 24 -3.27 -28.06 -12.20
C GLN A 24 -2.24 -27.93 -13.31
N ALA A 25 -2.02 -26.70 -13.77
CA ALA A 25 -0.94 -26.35 -14.69
C ALA A 25 0.10 -25.54 -13.94
N CYS A 26 1.37 -25.87 -14.12
CA CYS A 26 2.49 -25.21 -13.44
C CYS A 26 3.47 -24.66 -14.46
N PHE A 27 4.05 -23.50 -14.15
CA PHE A 27 5.31 -23.10 -14.76
C PHE A 27 6.42 -24.04 -14.30
N PRO A 28 7.59 -24.07 -14.98
CA PRO A 28 8.73 -24.84 -14.52
C PRO A 28 9.06 -24.53 -13.06
N LEU A 29 9.35 -25.57 -12.27
CA LEU A 29 9.70 -25.39 -10.86
C LEU A 29 11.03 -24.64 -10.69
N ASP A 30 11.97 -24.86 -11.61
CA ASP A 30 13.31 -24.28 -11.59
C ASP A 30 13.58 -23.51 -12.88
N GLY A 31 14.40 -22.47 -12.78
CA GLY A 31 14.89 -21.71 -13.93
C GLY A 31 13.87 -20.78 -14.61
N THR A 32 12.62 -20.76 -14.15
CA THR A 32 11.64 -19.75 -14.58
C THR A 32 11.85 -18.44 -13.81
N PRO A 33 11.74 -17.27 -14.47
CA PRO A 33 11.72 -15.99 -13.76
C PRO A 33 10.34 -15.68 -13.15
N TYR A 34 9.29 -16.39 -13.59
CA TYR A 34 7.91 -16.12 -13.21
C TYR A 34 7.48 -16.93 -11.97
N ASN A 35 7.91 -16.48 -10.80
CA ASN A 35 7.66 -17.13 -9.50
C ASN A 35 6.39 -16.64 -8.78
N ALA A 36 5.70 -15.64 -9.34
CA ALA A 36 4.54 -15.04 -8.69
C ALA A 36 3.40 -14.76 -9.68
N CYS A 37 2.19 -14.58 -9.13
CA CYS A 37 1.02 -14.10 -9.84
C CYS A 37 0.00 -13.55 -8.84
N TRP A 38 -0.19 -12.23 -8.80
CA TRP A 38 -1.03 -11.56 -7.79
C TRP A 38 -2.39 -11.09 -8.31
N ASP A 39 -2.75 -11.51 -9.52
CA ASP A 39 -4.02 -11.14 -10.11
C ASP A 39 -4.47 -12.24 -11.06
N GLY A 40 -5.72 -12.21 -11.47
CA GLY A 40 -6.25 -13.15 -12.43
C GLY A 40 -7.69 -12.88 -12.69
N PHE A 41 -8.05 -13.06 -13.94
CA PHE A 41 -9.32 -12.58 -14.42
C PHE A 41 -10.04 -13.63 -15.28
N LEU A 42 -11.32 -13.84 -15.01
CA LEU A 42 -12.22 -14.64 -15.82
C LEU A 42 -13.11 -13.71 -16.63
N ALA A 43 -12.92 -13.72 -17.94
CA ALA A 43 -13.70 -12.90 -18.84
C ALA A 43 -15.13 -13.42 -19.02
N PRO A 44 -16.08 -12.56 -19.45
CA PRO A 44 -17.46 -12.97 -19.71
C PRO A 44 -17.61 -14.06 -20.78
N ASP A 45 -16.63 -14.20 -21.66
CA ASP A 45 -16.51 -15.28 -22.66
C ASP A 45 -15.89 -16.57 -22.07
N GLY A 46 -15.64 -16.58 -20.76
CA GLY A 46 -15.05 -17.63 -19.94
C GLY A 46 -13.61 -17.98 -20.28
N ARG A 47 -12.86 -17.08 -20.93
CA ARG A 47 -11.40 -17.18 -21.03
C ARG A 47 -10.77 -16.71 -19.72
N VAL A 48 -9.67 -17.34 -19.32
CA VAL A 48 -8.96 -17.03 -18.07
C VAL A 48 -7.62 -16.40 -18.40
N TYR A 49 -7.40 -15.20 -17.89
CA TYR A 49 -6.20 -14.41 -18.10
C TYR A 49 -5.40 -14.30 -16.82
N VAL A 50 -4.10 -14.51 -16.92
CA VAL A 50 -3.20 -14.64 -15.78
C VAL A 50 -1.91 -13.87 -16.05
N PRO A 51 -1.58 -12.84 -15.25
CA PRO A 51 -0.33 -12.11 -15.38
C PRO A 51 0.80 -12.80 -14.61
N ALA A 52 1.64 -13.53 -15.33
CA ALA A 52 2.85 -14.09 -14.79
C ALA A 52 3.80 -12.97 -14.37
N ALA A 53 4.16 -12.98 -13.09
CA ALA A 53 4.93 -11.92 -12.45
C ALA A 53 6.28 -12.45 -11.96
N THR A 54 7.23 -11.52 -11.86
CA THR A 54 8.52 -11.78 -11.24
C THR A 54 8.61 -10.98 -9.95
N GLU A 55 9.06 -11.63 -8.87
CA GLU A 55 9.07 -11.06 -7.52
C GLU A 55 10.37 -11.41 -6.80
N ASP A 56 11.11 -10.37 -6.42
CA ASP A 56 12.44 -10.46 -5.79
C ASP A 56 13.35 -11.50 -6.47
N SER A 57 13.34 -11.54 -7.80
CA SER A 57 13.95 -12.59 -8.60
C SER A 57 15.11 -12.03 -9.45
N ILE A 58 14.99 -12.07 -10.77
CA ILE A 58 16.02 -11.68 -11.73
C ILE A 58 15.85 -10.26 -12.28
N GLY A 59 14.73 -9.57 -11.98
CA GLY A 59 14.46 -8.23 -12.51
C GLY A 59 13.88 -8.26 -13.93
N GLU A 60 12.83 -9.05 -14.12
CA GLU A 60 12.18 -9.28 -15.42
C GLU A 60 10.82 -8.53 -15.48
N TYR A 61 10.19 -8.49 -16.67
CA TYR A 61 8.91 -7.84 -16.90
C TYR A 61 7.74 -8.83 -16.81
N VAL A 62 6.56 -8.32 -16.42
CA VAL A 62 5.30 -9.07 -16.43
C VAL A 62 5.02 -9.68 -17.79
N LYS A 63 4.43 -10.87 -17.81
CA LYS A 63 3.92 -11.52 -19.02
C LYS A 63 2.44 -11.86 -18.84
N LEU A 64 1.59 -11.46 -19.78
CA LEU A 64 0.19 -11.86 -19.76
C LEU A 64 0.03 -13.21 -20.48
N CYS A 65 -0.64 -14.14 -19.81
CA CYS A 65 -0.92 -15.48 -20.32
C CYS A 65 -2.43 -15.72 -20.33
N GLU A 66 -2.88 -16.65 -21.18
CA GLU A 66 -4.19 -17.28 -21.11
C GLU A 66 -4.05 -18.71 -20.56
N TYR A 67 -4.90 -19.09 -19.62
CA TYR A 67 -5.05 -20.49 -19.22
C TYR A 67 -6.12 -21.18 -20.05
N LYS A 68 -5.77 -22.36 -20.59
CA LYS A 68 -6.65 -23.22 -21.36
C LYS A 68 -7.07 -24.42 -20.51
N PHE A 69 -8.35 -24.46 -20.15
CA PHE A 69 -8.89 -25.54 -19.32
C PHE A 69 -8.75 -26.91 -19.98
N ASP A 70 -9.12 -27.05 -21.26
CA ASP A 70 -9.17 -28.35 -21.94
C ASP A 70 -7.80 -29.03 -22.04
N THR A 71 -6.76 -28.26 -22.36
CA THR A 71 -5.38 -28.74 -22.48
C THR A 71 -4.58 -28.64 -21.18
N ASN A 72 -5.15 -28.02 -20.14
CA ASN A 72 -4.48 -27.73 -18.87
C ASN A 72 -3.10 -27.06 -19.07
N SER A 73 -3.07 -25.97 -19.84
CA SER A 73 -1.83 -25.31 -20.25
C SER A 73 -1.97 -23.79 -20.28
N PHE A 74 -0.83 -23.10 -20.28
CA PHE A 74 -0.76 -21.66 -20.50
C PHE A 74 -0.37 -21.34 -21.95
N THR A 75 -0.88 -20.23 -22.47
CA THR A 75 -0.48 -19.66 -23.75
C THR A 75 -0.08 -18.21 -23.52
N ASP A 76 1.12 -17.84 -23.95
CA ASP A 76 1.60 -16.47 -23.85
C ASP A 76 0.79 -15.56 -24.78
N LEU A 77 0.41 -14.37 -24.29
CA LEU A 77 -0.34 -13.38 -25.06
C LEU A 77 0.56 -12.20 -25.43
N PHE A 78 1.12 -11.52 -24.42
CA PHE A 78 2.12 -10.48 -24.64
C PHE A 78 3.12 -10.42 -23.48
N TYR A 79 4.30 -9.89 -23.79
CA TYR A 79 5.39 -9.66 -22.85
C TYR A 79 5.56 -8.16 -22.58
N GLY A 80 5.61 -7.77 -21.30
CA GLY A 80 5.56 -6.38 -20.90
C GLY A 80 6.73 -5.53 -21.40
N LYS A 81 7.92 -6.12 -21.58
CA LYS A 81 9.10 -5.40 -22.09
C LYS A 81 8.86 -4.79 -23.48
N ASP A 82 8.14 -5.52 -24.34
CA ASP A 82 7.82 -5.11 -25.70
C ASP A 82 6.79 -3.97 -25.76
N VAL A 83 6.12 -3.69 -24.64
CA VAL A 83 5.02 -2.73 -24.54
C VAL A 83 5.43 -1.47 -23.79
N PHE A 84 6.14 -1.61 -22.67
CA PHE A 84 6.40 -0.46 -21.79
C PHE A 84 7.58 0.41 -22.25
N MET A 85 8.48 -0.14 -23.07
CA MET A 85 9.62 0.57 -23.67
C MET A 85 10.50 1.34 -22.66
N ALA A 86 10.63 0.84 -21.42
CA ALA A 86 11.46 1.47 -20.40
C ALA A 86 12.97 1.19 -20.64
N PRO A 87 13.88 2.08 -20.25
CA PRO A 87 15.33 1.84 -20.39
C PRO A 87 15.78 0.59 -19.63
N GLU A 88 16.70 -0.20 -20.18
CA GLU A 88 17.05 -1.52 -19.61
C GLU A 88 17.54 -1.51 -18.16
N ARG A 89 18.12 -0.40 -17.70
CA ARG A 89 18.66 -0.27 -16.35
C ARG A 89 17.64 0.13 -15.28
N VAL A 90 16.38 0.40 -15.63
CA VAL A 90 15.38 0.79 -14.62
C VAL A 90 14.88 -0.42 -13.84
N ILE A 91 14.33 -0.17 -12.66
CA ILE A 91 13.43 -1.13 -11.98
C ILE A 91 12.29 -1.48 -12.94
N THR A 92 12.03 -2.77 -13.13
CA THR A 92 11.10 -3.27 -14.16
C THR A 92 9.64 -3.23 -13.70
N SER A 93 8.72 -3.11 -14.65
CA SER A 93 7.29 -3.37 -14.41
C SER A 93 7.07 -4.89 -14.35
N SER A 94 7.34 -5.46 -13.18
CA SER A 94 7.43 -6.92 -12.98
C SER A 94 6.09 -7.63 -12.81
N LYS A 95 4.97 -6.90 -12.64
CA LYS A 95 3.64 -7.51 -12.44
C LYS A 95 2.44 -6.62 -12.81
N PHE A 96 1.27 -7.26 -12.90
CA PHE A 96 -0.03 -6.64 -12.66
C PHE A 96 -0.53 -7.17 -11.30
N HIS A 97 -0.95 -6.29 -10.40
CA HIS A 97 -1.23 -6.64 -9.00
C HIS A 97 -2.61 -6.12 -8.62
N PHE A 98 -3.60 -7.01 -8.55
CA PHE A 98 -5.01 -6.66 -8.28
C PHE A 98 -5.48 -5.42 -9.06
N SER A 99 -5.06 -5.29 -10.31
CA SER A 99 -5.21 -4.13 -11.17
C SER A 99 -5.86 -4.46 -12.51
N MET A 100 -6.09 -5.74 -12.83
CA MET A 100 -6.73 -6.16 -14.05
C MET A 100 -8.25 -6.11 -13.93
N ASP A 101 -8.92 -5.61 -14.97
CA ASP A 101 -10.38 -5.65 -15.08
C ASP A 101 -10.84 -5.74 -16.54
N VAL A 102 -12.12 -6.05 -16.76
CA VAL A 102 -12.74 -6.14 -18.08
C VAL A 102 -13.57 -4.92 -18.42
N MET A 103 -13.33 -4.41 -19.61
CA MET A 103 -14.11 -3.34 -20.21
C MET A 103 -15.40 -3.91 -20.81
N GLU A 104 -16.40 -3.05 -21.01
CA GLU A 104 -17.72 -3.45 -21.53
C GLU A 104 -17.66 -4.16 -22.90
N ASP A 105 -16.64 -3.85 -23.71
CA ASP A 105 -16.42 -4.44 -25.03
C ASP A 105 -15.59 -5.73 -25.03
N GLY A 106 -15.20 -6.21 -23.84
CA GLY A 106 -14.42 -7.42 -23.63
C GLY A 106 -12.90 -7.21 -23.67
N ARG A 107 -12.41 -5.97 -23.85
CA ARG A 107 -10.98 -5.66 -23.67
C ARG A 107 -10.58 -5.71 -22.19
N ILE A 108 -9.30 -5.89 -21.93
CA ILE A 108 -8.73 -5.99 -20.59
C ILE A 108 -7.91 -4.74 -20.32
N ILE A 109 -8.17 -4.07 -19.21
CA ILE A 109 -7.39 -2.91 -18.74
C ILE A 109 -6.55 -3.32 -17.53
N ALA A 110 -5.30 -2.85 -17.47
CA ALA A 110 -4.40 -3.15 -16.36
C ALA A 110 -3.37 -2.04 -16.14
N ALA A 111 -3.01 -1.80 -14.88
CA ALA A 111 -1.89 -0.96 -14.51
C ALA A 111 -0.74 -1.80 -13.97
N SER A 112 0.49 -1.55 -14.45
CA SER A 112 1.68 -2.27 -13.99
C SER A 112 2.04 -1.95 -12.54
N HIS A 113 2.83 -2.82 -11.92
CA HIS A 113 3.43 -2.65 -10.61
C HIS A 113 4.85 -3.23 -10.64
N THR A 114 5.65 -2.93 -9.61
CA THR A 114 7.00 -3.48 -9.43
C THR A 114 7.11 -4.10 -8.05
N THR A 115 7.66 -5.32 -7.98
CA THR A 115 8.25 -5.88 -6.76
C THR A 115 9.49 -6.72 -7.11
N ASP A 116 10.20 -6.34 -8.17
CA ASP A 116 11.45 -6.97 -8.54
C ASP A 116 12.51 -5.89 -8.76
N LYS A 117 13.76 -6.33 -8.74
CA LYS A 117 14.94 -5.47 -8.81
C LYS A 117 15.16 -4.92 -10.22
N ALA A 118 15.88 -3.80 -10.36
CA ALA A 118 16.52 -3.50 -11.62
C ALA A 118 17.61 -4.54 -11.92
N PRO A 119 18.05 -4.74 -13.18
CA PRO A 119 19.06 -5.74 -13.51
C PRO A 119 20.35 -5.61 -12.68
N SER A 120 20.81 -4.37 -12.43
CA SER A 120 22.02 -4.06 -11.66
C SER A 120 21.83 -4.11 -10.13
N HIS A 121 20.59 -4.13 -9.64
CA HIS A 121 20.32 -4.05 -8.21
C HIS A 121 20.46 -5.43 -7.54
N PRO A 122 20.88 -5.49 -6.27
CA PRO A 122 20.96 -6.75 -5.53
C PRO A 122 19.58 -7.27 -5.08
N THR A 123 18.60 -6.38 -4.97
CA THR A 123 17.22 -6.66 -4.53
C THR A 123 16.29 -5.54 -5.01
N TRP A 124 14.98 -5.66 -4.76
CA TRP A 124 14.02 -4.60 -5.02
C TRP A 124 14.28 -3.37 -4.14
N LEU A 125 14.92 -2.34 -4.71
CA LEU A 125 15.30 -1.09 -4.02
C LEU A 125 14.44 0.11 -4.46
N TYR A 126 13.15 -0.11 -4.70
CA TYR A 126 12.25 0.92 -5.24
C TYR A 126 12.17 2.19 -4.39
N LYS A 127 12.09 2.07 -3.06
CA LYS A 127 12.04 3.25 -2.19
C LYS A 127 13.36 4.03 -2.24
N GLN A 128 14.48 3.33 -2.25
CA GLN A 128 15.83 3.87 -2.21
C GLN A 128 16.21 4.57 -3.52
N TYR A 129 15.73 4.02 -4.64
CA TYR A 129 15.97 4.54 -5.98
C TYR A 129 14.81 5.37 -6.53
N TYR A 130 13.84 5.75 -5.70
CA TYR A 130 12.65 6.51 -6.12
C TYR A 130 13.03 7.77 -6.94
N TYR A 131 14.09 8.45 -6.52
CA TYR A 131 14.62 9.67 -7.16
C TYR A 131 15.74 9.42 -8.17
N HIS A 132 16.21 8.18 -8.31
CA HIS A 132 17.32 7.90 -9.20
C HIS A 132 16.85 8.03 -10.64
N MET A 133 17.33 9.06 -11.34
CA MET A 133 16.84 9.41 -12.67
C MET A 133 16.93 8.26 -13.68
N TRP A 134 17.91 7.37 -13.50
CA TRP A 134 18.33 6.38 -14.46
C TRP A 134 17.94 4.94 -14.14
N GLU A 135 17.78 4.62 -12.86
CA GLU A 135 17.54 3.24 -12.40
C GLU A 135 16.25 3.16 -11.56
N GLY A 136 15.71 4.29 -11.11
CA GLY A 136 14.43 4.32 -10.42
C GLY A 136 13.28 3.87 -11.31
N TYR A 137 12.24 3.32 -10.69
CA TYR A 137 11.01 2.96 -11.40
C TYR A 137 10.45 4.18 -12.13
N PRO A 138 10.15 4.12 -13.44
CA PRO A 138 9.63 5.28 -14.17
C PRO A 138 8.23 5.68 -13.72
N GLY A 139 7.45 4.71 -13.23
CA GLY A 139 6.06 4.83 -12.89
C GLY A 139 5.23 3.75 -13.58
N SER A 140 4.03 3.51 -13.08
CA SER A 140 3.17 2.45 -13.62
C SER A 140 2.53 2.82 -14.95
N SER A 141 2.66 1.89 -15.90
CA SER A 141 2.06 1.96 -17.22
C SER A 141 0.63 1.46 -17.16
N LEU A 142 -0.29 2.20 -17.79
CA LEU A 142 -1.66 1.74 -18.03
C LEU A 142 -1.73 1.12 -19.43
N VAL A 143 -2.26 -0.10 -19.53
CA VAL A 143 -2.40 -0.82 -20.80
C VAL A 143 -3.82 -1.30 -21.03
N ILE A 144 -4.19 -1.43 -22.30
CA ILE A 144 -5.41 -2.10 -22.74
C ILE A 144 -5.04 -3.22 -23.70
N TYR A 145 -5.45 -4.45 -23.40
CA TYR A 145 -5.28 -5.61 -24.25
C TYR A 145 -6.61 -6.01 -24.89
N ASP A 146 -6.61 -6.18 -26.21
CA ASP A 146 -7.74 -6.69 -26.98
C ASP A 146 -7.56 -8.18 -27.31
N PRO A 147 -8.33 -9.07 -26.66
CA PRO A 147 -8.21 -10.51 -26.86
C PRO A 147 -8.73 -11.00 -28.22
N LYS A 148 -9.41 -10.16 -29.00
CA LYS A 148 -9.90 -10.49 -30.35
C LYS A 148 -8.82 -10.24 -31.41
N THR A 149 -8.05 -9.17 -31.24
CA THR A 149 -7.01 -8.78 -32.20
C THR A 149 -5.60 -9.13 -31.75
N ASN A 150 -5.44 -9.60 -30.50
CA ASN A 150 -4.16 -9.84 -29.85
C ASN A 150 -3.25 -8.59 -29.85
N LYS A 151 -3.87 -7.40 -29.71
CA LYS A 151 -3.16 -6.12 -29.67
C LYS A 151 -3.17 -5.54 -28.26
N VAL A 152 -2.08 -4.89 -27.90
CA VAL A 152 -1.93 -4.16 -26.65
C VAL A 152 -1.66 -2.69 -26.94
N GLU A 153 -2.41 -1.81 -26.29
CA GLU A 153 -2.27 -0.36 -26.35
C GLU A 153 -1.64 0.12 -25.03
N HIS A 154 -0.56 0.89 -25.14
CA HIS A 154 0.08 1.56 -24.01
C HIS A 154 -0.46 2.99 -23.90
N LEU A 155 -1.12 3.30 -22.78
CA LEU A 155 -1.69 4.62 -22.52
C LEU A 155 -0.73 5.57 -21.80
N GLY A 156 0.53 5.14 -21.62
CA GLY A 156 1.54 5.91 -20.90
C GLY A 156 1.65 5.58 -19.41
N ILE A 157 2.55 6.30 -18.76
CA ILE A 157 2.71 6.28 -17.30
C ILE A 157 1.70 7.25 -16.71
N ILE A 158 0.77 6.75 -15.89
CA ILE A 158 -0.28 7.59 -15.32
C ILE A 158 0.22 8.40 -14.11
N THR A 159 1.16 7.87 -13.34
CA THR A 159 1.71 8.55 -12.16
C THR A 159 3.23 8.39 -12.14
N PRO A 160 3.99 9.47 -12.42
CA PRO A 160 5.45 9.40 -12.47
C PRO A 160 6.03 8.87 -11.16
N ARG A 161 7.00 7.96 -11.27
CA ARG A 161 7.72 7.30 -10.16
C ARG A 161 6.86 6.48 -9.21
N GLU A 162 5.55 6.63 -9.21
CA GLU A 162 4.64 5.87 -8.37
C GLU A 162 4.36 4.51 -9.00
N THR A 163 4.16 3.52 -8.14
CA THR A 163 3.74 2.20 -8.56
C THR A 163 2.32 1.94 -8.11
N ILE A 164 1.47 1.46 -9.01
CA ILE A 164 0.06 1.20 -8.75
C ILE A 164 -0.09 -0.16 -8.08
N TYR A 165 -0.66 -0.20 -6.88
CA TYR A 165 -0.75 -1.44 -6.12
C TYR A 165 -2.04 -2.22 -6.37
N GLY A 166 -3.06 -1.57 -6.93
CA GLY A 166 -4.28 -2.21 -7.41
C GLY A 166 -5.24 -1.20 -8.00
N GLY A 167 -6.28 -1.71 -8.67
CA GLY A 167 -7.22 -0.90 -9.42
C GLY A 167 -8.45 -1.66 -9.89
N VAL A 168 -9.47 -0.91 -10.29
CA VAL A 168 -10.77 -1.41 -10.75
C VAL A 168 -11.30 -0.55 -11.89
N TYR A 169 -12.03 -1.15 -12.81
CA TYR A 169 -12.75 -0.46 -13.85
C TYR A 169 -14.22 -0.29 -13.46
N ASN A 170 -14.74 0.92 -13.63
CA ASN A 170 -16.15 1.19 -13.42
C ASN A 170 -16.86 1.44 -14.75
N GLN A 171 -17.77 0.54 -15.09
CA GLN A 171 -18.57 0.60 -16.30
C GLN A 171 -19.45 1.86 -16.36
N LYS A 172 -19.97 2.32 -15.22
CA LYS A 172 -20.94 3.42 -15.19
C LYS A 172 -20.40 4.73 -15.76
N ASP A 173 -19.13 5.05 -15.47
CA ASP A 173 -18.49 6.31 -15.88
C ASP A 173 -17.27 6.10 -16.80
N GLN A 174 -16.96 4.85 -17.13
CA GLN A 174 -15.79 4.44 -17.91
C GLN A 174 -14.47 4.95 -17.30
N GLY A 175 -14.40 4.98 -15.97
CA GLY A 175 -13.22 5.33 -15.19
C GLY A 175 -12.43 4.10 -14.77
N TYR A 176 -11.10 4.16 -14.89
CA TYR A 176 -10.19 3.23 -14.24
C TYR A 176 -9.64 3.87 -12.97
N TYR A 177 -9.95 3.28 -11.82
CA TYR A 177 -9.57 3.79 -10.50
C TYR A 177 -8.43 2.97 -9.93
N CYS A 178 -7.44 3.60 -9.31
CA CYS A 178 -6.28 2.89 -8.79
C CYS A 178 -5.60 3.57 -7.60
N LEU A 179 -4.86 2.76 -6.82
CA LEU A 179 -4.15 3.20 -5.62
C LEU A 179 -2.64 3.25 -5.85
N GLY A 180 -2.03 4.40 -5.51
CA GLY A 180 -0.57 4.52 -5.45
C GLY A 180 0.01 3.81 -4.23
N TYR A 181 1.11 3.08 -4.41
CA TYR A 181 1.74 2.27 -3.36
C TYR A 181 2.45 3.11 -2.28
N LEU A 182 3.26 4.11 -2.67
CA LEU A 182 3.99 4.93 -1.70
C LEU A 182 3.16 6.09 -1.20
N LYS A 183 2.61 6.89 -2.12
CA LYS A 183 1.88 8.10 -1.72
C LYS A 183 0.55 7.76 -1.05
N GLY A 184 -0.07 6.63 -1.38
CA GLY A 184 -1.38 6.25 -0.85
C GLY A 184 -2.54 7.09 -1.41
N HIS A 185 -2.34 7.67 -2.60
CA HIS A 185 -3.34 8.47 -3.30
C HIS A 185 -4.28 7.59 -4.11
N LEU A 186 -5.52 8.06 -4.28
CA LEU A 186 -6.52 7.49 -5.18
C LEU A 186 -6.54 8.28 -6.48
N TYR A 187 -6.37 7.58 -7.60
CA TYR A 187 -6.39 8.17 -8.93
C TYR A 187 -7.56 7.64 -9.75
N ARG A 188 -7.99 8.42 -10.75
CA ARG A 188 -8.89 7.98 -11.82
C ARG A 188 -8.33 8.38 -13.17
N TYR A 189 -8.19 7.41 -14.07
CA TYR A 189 -8.01 7.66 -15.50
C TYR A 189 -9.35 7.53 -16.21
N SER A 190 -9.85 8.62 -16.79
CA SER A 190 -11.08 8.62 -17.57
C SER A 190 -10.81 8.17 -19.00
N LEU A 191 -11.35 7.02 -19.41
CA LEU A 191 -11.19 6.54 -20.79
C LEU A 191 -11.92 7.43 -21.82
N LYS A 192 -12.97 8.15 -21.38
CA LYS A 192 -13.74 9.09 -22.20
C LYS A 192 -12.98 10.37 -22.49
N THR A 193 -12.38 10.98 -21.46
CA THR A 193 -11.72 12.29 -21.58
C THR A 193 -10.20 12.20 -21.74
N LYS A 194 -9.62 11.01 -21.52
CA LYS A 194 -8.18 10.75 -21.49
C LYS A 194 -7.44 11.60 -20.45
N ARG A 195 -8.11 11.89 -19.34
CA ARG A 195 -7.58 12.68 -18.22
C ARG A 195 -7.37 11.83 -16.98
N LEU A 196 -6.28 12.12 -16.28
CA LEU A 196 -6.02 11.63 -14.94
C LEU A 196 -6.51 12.66 -13.91
N THR A 197 -7.18 12.19 -12.88
CA THR A 197 -7.50 12.94 -11.67
C THR A 197 -6.81 12.29 -10.48
N ASP A 198 -6.08 13.08 -9.69
CA ASP A 198 -5.61 12.70 -8.36
C ASP A 198 -6.59 13.26 -7.31
N PHE A 199 -7.24 12.39 -6.55
CA PHE A 199 -8.16 12.78 -5.48
C PHE A 199 -7.44 13.04 -4.14
N GLY A 200 -6.13 12.79 -4.10
CA GLY A 200 -5.28 12.90 -2.92
C GLY A 200 -5.26 11.64 -2.08
N LYS A 201 -4.61 11.77 -0.92
CA LYS A 201 -4.30 10.66 -0.01
C LYS A 201 -5.55 10.05 0.64
N VAL A 202 -5.70 8.72 0.50
CA VAL A 202 -6.77 7.91 1.10
C VAL A 202 -6.25 6.82 2.02
N THR A 203 -4.95 6.52 1.95
CA THR A 203 -4.26 5.58 2.83
C THR A 203 -2.86 6.11 3.14
N GLU A 204 -2.26 5.64 4.23
CA GLU A 204 -0.88 5.99 4.60
C GLU A 204 0.14 5.55 3.54
N TRP A 205 0.06 4.28 3.14
CA TRP A 205 0.83 3.61 2.08
C TRP A 205 0.34 2.16 1.90
N ARG A 206 0.79 1.45 0.87
CA ARG A 206 0.72 -0.03 0.74
C ARG A 206 -0.67 -0.65 0.96
N THR A 207 -1.73 -0.09 0.37
CA THR A 207 -3.03 -0.79 0.25
C THR A 207 -3.35 -1.05 -1.21
N PHE A 208 -3.88 -2.24 -1.50
CA PHE A 208 -4.03 -2.71 -2.88
C PHE A 208 -5.49 -2.81 -3.33
N ARG A 209 -6.45 -3.04 -2.43
CA ARG A 209 -7.82 -3.32 -2.84
C ARG A 209 -8.65 -2.05 -2.99
N LEU A 210 -9.26 -1.93 -4.17
CA LEU A 210 -10.47 -1.15 -4.42
C LEU A 210 -11.61 -2.11 -4.79
N HIS A 211 -12.84 -1.67 -4.58
CA HIS A 211 -14.04 -2.43 -4.93
C HIS A 211 -15.11 -1.53 -5.53
N VAL A 212 -15.76 -1.98 -6.61
CA VAL A 212 -16.94 -1.32 -7.16
C VAL A 212 -18.17 -1.87 -6.44
N GLY A 213 -18.76 -1.05 -5.57
CA GLY A 213 -19.95 -1.42 -4.80
C GLY A 213 -21.19 -1.62 -5.68
N PRO A 214 -22.27 -2.20 -5.13
CA PRO A 214 -23.54 -2.37 -5.87
C PRO A 214 -24.13 -1.04 -6.38
N ASP A 215 -23.84 0.07 -5.72
CA ASP A 215 -24.22 1.44 -6.11
C ASP A 215 -23.27 2.08 -7.15
N ARG A 216 -22.28 1.32 -7.62
CA ARG A 216 -21.22 1.74 -8.55
C ARG A 216 -20.26 2.80 -8.01
N ASN A 217 -20.25 3.07 -6.71
CA ASN A 217 -19.19 3.87 -6.10
C ASN A 217 -17.94 3.02 -5.84
N ILE A 218 -16.82 3.69 -5.58
CA ILE A 218 -15.54 3.02 -5.32
C ILE A 218 -15.27 2.97 -3.83
N TYR A 219 -14.99 1.79 -3.30
CA TYR A 219 -14.74 1.55 -1.88
C TYR A 219 -13.33 1.05 -1.66
N GLY A 220 -12.77 1.39 -0.50
CA GLY A 220 -11.48 0.90 -0.04
C GLY A 220 -11.30 1.15 1.46
N ALA A 221 -10.19 0.67 2.01
CA ALA A 221 -9.80 0.96 3.39
C ALA A 221 -8.35 1.45 3.47
N SER A 222 -8.10 2.39 4.39
CA SER A 222 -6.74 2.82 4.71
C SER A 222 -5.94 1.68 5.33
N LYS A 223 -4.61 1.81 5.37
CA LYS A 223 -3.75 0.84 6.05
C LYS A 223 -4.04 0.79 7.55
N SER A 224 -4.43 1.93 8.14
CA SER A 224 -4.90 2.02 9.52
C SER A 224 -6.32 1.47 9.75
N GLY A 225 -7.03 1.00 8.71
CA GLY A 225 -8.30 0.27 8.81
C GLY A 225 -9.56 1.12 8.68
N PHE A 226 -9.46 2.36 8.21
CA PHE A 226 -10.62 3.23 8.04
C PHE A 226 -11.22 3.08 6.65
N LEU A 227 -12.50 2.75 6.60
CA LEU A 227 -13.23 2.59 5.35
C LEU A 227 -13.55 3.95 4.72
N PHE A 228 -13.36 4.05 3.41
CA PHE A 228 -13.73 5.23 2.62
C PHE A 228 -14.52 4.84 1.38
N LYS A 229 -15.27 5.80 0.84
CA LYS A 229 -15.94 5.74 -0.45
C LYS A 229 -15.51 6.92 -1.31
N LEU A 230 -15.29 6.73 -2.61
CA LEU A 230 -15.34 7.81 -3.59
C LEU A 230 -16.73 7.80 -4.23
N ASP A 231 -17.48 8.88 -4.07
CA ASP A 231 -18.73 9.07 -4.80
C ASP A 231 -18.43 9.53 -6.23
N ILE A 232 -18.74 8.68 -7.20
CA ILE A 232 -18.34 8.92 -8.60
C ILE A 232 -19.17 10.01 -9.29
N ASN A 233 -20.28 10.45 -8.67
CA ASN A 233 -21.13 11.49 -9.26
C ASN A 233 -20.69 12.89 -8.80
N THR A 234 -20.15 12.99 -7.58
CA THR A 234 -19.63 14.24 -7.01
C THR A 234 -18.11 14.35 -7.05
N ASP A 235 -17.41 13.26 -7.37
CA ASP A 235 -15.93 13.19 -7.35
C ASP A 235 -15.36 13.47 -5.93
N GLU A 236 -16.12 13.13 -4.88
CA GLU A 236 -15.74 13.37 -3.48
C GLU A 236 -15.39 12.08 -2.73
N ILE A 237 -14.28 12.12 -1.98
CA ILE A 237 -13.92 11.07 -1.03
C ILE A 237 -14.66 11.31 0.30
N ILE A 238 -15.40 10.30 0.73
CA ILE A 238 -16.19 10.29 1.96
C ILE A 238 -15.54 9.30 2.93
N ASP A 239 -15.16 9.78 4.12
CA ASP A 239 -14.80 8.94 5.26
C ASP A 239 -16.07 8.32 5.83
N LEU A 240 -16.16 6.98 5.81
CA LEU A 240 -17.35 6.26 6.29
C LEU A 240 -17.34 6.09 7.80
N ASN A 241 -16.32 6.60 8.49
CA ASN A 241 -16.13 6.60 9.94
C ASN A 241 -16.24 5.20 10.57
N PHE A 242 -15.90 4.17 9.79
CA PHE A 242 -15.82 2.79 10.25
C PHE A 242 -14.35 2.37 10.32
N GLU A 243 -13.90 1.98 11.52
CA GLU A 243 -12.60 1.38 11.74
C GLU A 243 -12.74 -0.14 11.82
N ILE A 244 -11.98 -0.85 11.00
CA ILE A 244 -11.84 -2.30 11.06
C ILE A 244 -11.28 -2.69 12.44
N LEU A 245 -11.96 -3.64 13.07
CA LEU A 245 -11.62 -4.09 14.42
C LEU A 245 -10.23 -4.74 14.43
N HIS A 246 -9.40 -4.33 15.39
CA HIS A 246 -8.03 -4.84 15.55
C HIS A 246 -8.00 -6.31 16.02
N ASN A 247 -9.05 -6.78 16.67
CA ASN A 247 -9.20 -8.15 17.15
C ASN A 247 -10.65 -8.56 16.92
N THR A 248 -10.83 -9.64 16.15
CA THR A 248 -12.14 -10.19 15.78
C THR A 248 -12.52 -11.40 16.64
N GLY A 249 -11.77 -11.61 17.73
CA GLY A 249 -12.02 -12.61 18.77
C GLY A 249 -11.19 -13.89 18.63
N GLY A 250 -10.19 -13.93 17.74
CA GLY A 250 -9.30 -15.07 17.56
C GLY A 250 -8.13 -15.04 18.54
N SER A 251 -7.79 -16.17 19.14
CA SER A 251 -6.59 -16.32 19.99
C SER A 251 -5.26 -16.30 19.21
N GLY A 252 -5.34 -16.25 17.86
CA GLY A 252 -4.27 -16.00 16.91
C GLY A 252 -4.40 -14.64 16.19
N ASP A 253 -5.27 -13.74 16.66
CA ASP A 253 -5.29 -12.32 16.24
C ASP A 253 -3.99 -11.68 16.73
N ILE A 254 -2.90 -11.91 15.99
CA ILE A 254 -1.64 -11.24 16.28
C ILE A 254 -1.72 -9.83 15.68
N PRO A 255 -1.30 -8.80 16.42
CA PRO A 255 -1.05 -7.45 15.91
C PRO A 255 -0.04 -7.33 14.74
N ALA A 256 0.35 -8.44 14.11
CA ALA A 256 1.56 -8.56 13.29
C ALA A 256 1.40 -8.08 11.84
N SER A 257 0.30 -7.44 11.49
CA SER A 257 0.41 -6.44 10.43
C SER A 257 -0.15 -5.11 10.94
N ASP A 258 0.74 -4.14 10.91
CA ASP A 258 0.49 -2.71 10.73
C ASP A 258 -0.56 -2.33 9.65
N CYS A 259 -1.31 -3.30 9.10
CA CYS A 259 -2.11 -3.22 7.89
C CYS A 259 -3.50 -3.85 8.10
N LYS A 260 -4.47 -3.02 8.48
CA LYS A 260 -5.89 -3.38 8.53
C LYS A 260 -6.59 -3.12 7.19
N SER A 261 -5.90 -3.36 6.08
CA SER A 261 -6.43 -3.01 4.76
C SER A 261 -7.49 -3.99 4.28
N MET A 262 -8.38 -3.53 3.41
CA MET A 262 -9.35 -4.38 2.73
C MET A 262 -8.62 -5.37 1.80
N ALA A 263 -9.01 -6.65 1.82
CA ALA A 263 -8.42 -7.70 1.01
C ALA A 263 -9.41 -8.28 -0.01
N GLY A 264 -10.00 -9.44 0.23
CA GLY A 264 -10.99 -10.03 -0.68
C GLY A 264 -12.32 -9.30 -0.63
N THR A 265 -12.96 -9.10 -1.79
CA THR A 265 -14.25 -8.41 -1.90
C THR A 265 -15.19 -9.13 -2.86
N VAL A 266 -16.51 -9.02 -2.62
CA VAL A 266 -17.55 -9.51 -3.53
C VAL A 266 -18.88 -8.81 -3.28
N ASN A 267 -19.61 -8.44 -4.34
CA ASN A 267 -21.00 -7.98 -4.22
C ASN A 267 -21.92 -9.15 -3.87
N ILE A 268 -22.83 -8.96 -2.92
CA ILE A 268 -23.87 -9.95 -2.65
C ILE A 268 -24.88 -9.89 -3.80
N PRO A 269 -25.19 -11.01 -4.48
CA PRO A 269 -26.13 -11.01 -5.60
C PRO A 269 -27.48 -10.37 -5.23
N ASN A 270 -27.98 -9.50 -6.12
CA ASN A 270 -29.28 -8.82 -5.97
C ASN A 270 -29.46 -8.06 -4.65
N SER A 271 -28.39 -7.48 -4.11
CA SER A 271 -28.39 -6.75 -2.84
C SER A 271 -27.70 -5.40 -2.96
N THR A 272 -27.95 -4.51 -1.98
CA THR A 272 -27.17 -3.28 -1.77
C THR A 272 -25.87 -3.52 -1.01
N ARG A 273 -25.54 -4.78 -0.71
CA ARG A 273 -24.43 -5.16 0.15
C ARG A 273 -23.27 -5.77 -0.61
N PHE A 274 -22.07 -5.54 -0.09
CA PHE A 274 -20.87 -6.28 -0.48
C PHE A 274 -20.16 -6.83 0.76
N LEU A 275 -19.45 -7.94 0.57
CA LEU A 275 -18.60 -8.55 1.59
C LEU A 275 -17.15 -8.14 1.36
N PHE A 276 -16.40 -8.00 2.46
CA PHE A 276 -14.96 -7.87 2.39
C PHE A 276 -14.24 -8.56 3.55
N THR A 277 -13.01 -8.98 3.31
CA THR A 277 -12.07 -9.49 4.32
C THR A 277 -10.97 -8.47 4.59
N VAL A 278 -10.17 -8.73 5.63
CA VAL A 278 -9.09 -7.85 6.08
C VAL A 278 -7.75 -8.55 5.83
N PHE A 279 -6.79 -7.82 5.27
CA PHE A 279 -5.42 -8.30 5.13
C PHE A 279 -4.82 -8.62 6.50
N ALA A 280 -4.19 -9.78 6.63
CA ALA A 280 -3.71 -10.35 7.89
C ALA A 280 -4.74 -10.39 9.02
N GLY A 281 -6.03 -10.50 8.68
CA GLY A 281 -7.14 -10.63 9.61
C GLY A 281 -8.06 -11.80 9.25
N GLU A 282 -8.79 -12.28 10.25
CA GLU A 282 -9.69 -13.44 10.10
C GLU A 282 -11.15 -13.06 9.91
N GLY A 283 -11.46 -11.76 10.03
CA GLY A 283 -12.82 -11.27 9.97
C GLY A 283 -13.35 -11.11 8.55
N ILE A 284 -14.64 -11.40 8.40
CA ILE A 284 -15.44 -11.00 7.24
C ILE A 284 -16.47 -9.95 7.67
N TYR A 285 -16.66 -8.95 6.81
CA TYR A 285 -17.56 -7.84 7.04
C TYR A 285 -18.55 -7.71 5.88
N SER A 286 -19.75 -7.26 6.18
CA SER A 286 -20.74 -6.82 5.19
C SER A 286 -20.88 -5.30 5.27
N HIS A 287 -20.80 -4.62 4.14
CA HIS A 287 -21.11 -3.21 4.02
C HIS A 287 -22.35 -3.00 3.17
N ASP A 288 -23.30 -2.22 3.66
CA ASP A 288 -24.54 -1.86 2.96
C ASP A 288 -24.43 -0.46 2.36
N THR A 289 -24.36 -0.37 1.03
CA THR A 289 -24.14 0.90 0.32
C THR A 289 -25.34 1.83 0.38
N ALA A 290 -26.54 1.32 0.71
CA ALA A 290 -27.73 2.17 0.86
C ALA A 290 -27.76 2.89 2.21
N THR A 291 -27.18 2.29 3.26
CA THR A 291 -27.23 2.83 4.63
C THR A 291 -25.87 3.27 5.18
N ASN A 292 -24.79 2.98 4.45
CA ASN A 292 -23.39 3.13 4.88
C ASN A 292 -23.07 2.41 6.19
N LYS A 293 -23.78 1.32 6.50
CA LYS A 293 -23.53 0.51 7.69
C LYS A 293 -22.62 -0.67 7.36
N THR A 294 -21.64 -0.89 8.22
CA THR A 294 -20.75 -2.06 8.16
C THR A 294 -20.98 -2.95 9.37
N GLU A 295 -21.13 -4.25 9.13
CA GLU A 295 -21.40 -5.27 10.13
C GLU A 295 -20.33 -6.35 10.07
N TYR A 296 -19.85 -6.79 11.23
CA TYR A 296 -18.98 -7.95 11.35
C TYR A 296 -19.84 -9.23 11.27
N LEU A 297 -19.54 -10.13 10.33
CA LEU A 297 -20.32 -11.35 10.13
C LEU A 297 -19.72 -12.58 10.81
N GLY A 298 -18.47 -12.52 11.22
CA GLY A 298 -17.77 -13.63 11.88
C GLY A 298 -16.38 -13.89 11.31
N ARG A 299 -15.82 -15.03 11.71
CA ARG A 299 -14.48 -15.48 11.29
C ARG A 299 -14.57 -16.33 10.04
N LEU A 300 -13.54 -16.25 9.21
CA LEU A 300 -13.34 -17.12 8.04
C LEU A 300 -12.99 -18.58 8.44
N LEU A 301 -12.71 -18.83 9.71
CA LEU A 301 -12.27 -20.14 10.21
C LEU A 301 -13.46 -20.98 10.71
N SER A 302 -13.40 -22.30 10.46
CA SER A 302 -14.36 -23.28 10.99
C SER A 302 -14.00 -23.82 12.39
N ALA A 303 -12.86 -23.39 12.96
CA ALA A 303 -12.32 -23.83 14.24
C ALA A 303 -11.74 -22.63 15.02
N ASP A 304 -11.30 -22.85 16.27
CA ASP A 304 -10.71 -21.78 17.07
C ASP A 304 -9.40 -21.24 16.48
N GLU A 305 -8.62 -22.10 15.79
CA GLU A 305 -7.38 -21.76 15.08
C GLU A 305 -7.23 -22.54 13.78
N TYR A 306 -6.48 -21.98 12.83
CA TYR A 306 -6.14 -22.68 11.60
C TYR A 306 -5.16 -23.84 11.85
N CYS A 307 -4.06 -23.62 12.57
CA CYS A 307 -3.08 -24.67 12.81
C CYS A 307 -2.44 -24.60 14.19
N GLU A 308 -2.33 -25.75 14.86
CA GLU A 308 -1.57 -25.87 16.11
C GLU A 308 -0.09 -25.54 15.87
N GLY A 309 0.47 -24.67 16.71
CA GLY A 309 1.85 -24.18 16.59
C GLY A 309 2.02 -22.97 15.65
N PHE A 310 0.98 -22.57 14.92
CA PHE A 310 1.01 -21.37 14.08
C PHE A 310 0.36 -20.21 14.81
N ARG A 311 0.85 -19.02 14.47
CA ARG A 311 0.58 -17.79 15.20
C ARG A 311 -0.20 -16.78 14.36
N SER A 312 -0.19 -16.84 13.02
CA SER A 312 -0.79 -15.82 12.16
C SER A 312 -1.37 -16.38 10.86
N HIS A 313 -2.30 -15.64 10.26
CA HIS A 313 -3.04 -16.00 9.06
C HIS A 313 -3.06 -14.81 8.10
N GLU A 314 -2.87 -15.02 6.80
CA GLU A 314 -2.63 -13.92 5.87
C GLU A 314 -3.90 -13.20 5.40
N CYS A 315 -5.05 -13.89 5.43
CA CYS A 315 -6.39 -13.51 4.93
C CYS A 315 -6.87 -14.35 3.72
N ALA A 316 -8.08 -14.07 3.27
CA ALA A 316 -8.60 -14.50 1.96
C ALA A 316 -8.60 -13.31 0.99
N TYR A 317 -7.83 -13.40 -0.10
CA TYR A 317 -7.65 -12.30 -1.08
C TYR A 317 -8.75 -12.19 -2.12
N SER A 318 -9.54 -13.24 -2.32
CA SER A 318 -10.67 -13.28 -3.25
C SER A 318 -11.84 -14.04 -2.63
N LEU A 319 -13.04 -13.53 -2.93
CA LEU A 319 -14.33 -14.08 -2.56
C LEU A 319 -15.17 -14.25 -3.83
N LYS A 320 -15.88 -15.37 -3.99
CA LYS A 320 -16.87 -15.57 -5.07
C LYS A 320 -18.07 -16.38 -4.60
N PHE A 321 -19.26 -16.02 -5.10
CA PHE A 321 -20.48 -16.81 -4.94
C PHE A 321 -20.65 -17.76 -6.11
N ASP A 322 -21.02 -19.01 -5.83
CA ASP A 322 -21.49 -19.94 -6.85
C ASP A 322 -22.99 -19.75 -7.16
N ASN A 323 -23.53 -20.56 -8.06
CA ASN A 323 -24.95 -20.55 -8.44
C ASN A 323 -25.92 -20.82 -7.28
N ASP A 324 -25.45 -21.46 -6.19
CA ASP A 324 -26.25 -21.80 -5.02
C ASP A 324 -26.18 -20.69 -3.93
N ASN A 325 -25.55 -19.55 -4.27
CA ASN A 325 -25.19 -18.45 -3.39
C ASN A 325 -24.31 -18.87 -2.21
N VAL A 326 -23.48 -19.89 -2.40
CA VAL A 326 -22.47 -20.30 -1.43
C VAL A 326 -21.20 -19.52 -1.69
N LEU A 327 -20.64 -18.93 -0.64
CA LEU A 327 -19.39 -18.18 -0.71
C LEU A 327 -18.20 -19.16 -0.73
N TRP A 328 -17.30 -18.99 -1.69
CA TRP A 328 -16.05 -19.73 -1.83
C TRP A 328 -14.86 -18.80 -1.69
N TYR A 329 -13.83 -19.27 -0.97
CA TYR A 329 -12.60 -18.53 -0.74
C TYR A 329 -11.45 -19.48 -0.40
N ALA A 330 -10.23 -18.97 -0.51
CA ALA A 330 -9.03 -19.68 -0.08
C ALA A 330 -8.44 -18.99 1.14
N LEU A 331 -8.01 -19.78 2.13
CA LEU A 331 -7.32 -19.28 3.31
C LEU A 331 -5.83 -19.53 3.19
N THR A 332 -5.04 -18.47 3.24
CA THR A 332 -3.57 -18.51 3.25
C THR A 332 -3.05 -18.34 4.67
N CYS A 333 -2.04 -19.12 5.09
CA CYS A 333 -1.50 -19.10 6.46
C CYS A 333 0.00 -18.82 6.49
N TYR A 334 0.44 -18.04 7.50
CA TYR A 334 1.85 -17.69 7.73
C TYR A 334 2.37 -18.19 9.08
N PRO A 335 3.54 -18.83 9.12
CA PRO A 335 4.26 -19.13 10.35
C PRO A 335 4.95 -17.85 10.91
N PHE A 336 4.25 -16.98 11.62
CA PHE A 336 4.91 -15.91 12.40
C PHE A 336 5.51 -16.45 13.70
N ILE A 337 6.36 -17.50 13.63
CA ILE A 337 7.12 -17.93 14.80
C ILE A 337 8.32 -16.99 15.05
N ASP A 338 8.82 -16.26 14.04
CA ASP A 338 9.72 -15.11 14.24
C ASP A 338 9.66 -14.14 13.07
N LEU A 339 9.84 -12.84 13.32
CA LEU A 339 9.70 -11.69 12.41
C LEU A 339 10.72 -11.62 11.25
N ASN A 340 11.23 -12.76 10.81
CA ASN A 340 12.40 -12.88 9.94
C ASN A 340 12.10 -13.48 8.55
N GLY A 341 10.84 -13.57 8.12
CA GLY A 341 10.54 -13.91 6.72
C GLY A 341 10.85 -15.37 6.34
N ASP A 342 10.59 -16.31 7.25
CA ASP A 342 10.82 -17.73 6.99
C ASP A 342 9.74 -18.34 6.06
N TYR A 343 10.14 -18.68 4.83
CA TYR A 343 9.34 -19.44 3.87
C TYR A 343 9.34 -20.95 4.17
N SER A 344 10.31 -21.45 4.95
CA SER A 344 10.48 -22.88 5.22
C SER A 344 9.43 -23.48 6.16
N SER A 345 8.51 -22.63 6.64
CA SER A 345 7.44 -22.99 7.55
C SER A 345 6.04 -22.67 6.99
N ARG A 346 5.89 -22.26 5.73
CA ARG A 346 4.57 -21.93 5.16
C ARG A 346 3.69 -23.18 5.04
N ARG A 347 2.42 -23.04 5.45
CA ARG A 347 1.38 -24.04 5.17
C ARG A 347 0.75 -23.72 3.81
N ALA A 348 0.41 -24.76 3.06
CA ALA A 348 -0.40 -24.59 1.85
C ALA A 348 -1.79 -24.02 2.17
N ALA A 349 -2.38 -23.36 1.17
CA ALA A 349 -3.68 -22.73 1.30
C ALA A 349 -4.83 -23.77 1.36
N SER A 350 -5.86 -23.49 2.14
CA SER A 350 -7.06 -24.35 2.24
C SER A 350 -8.22 -23.80 1.42
N LEU A 351 -8.98 -24.70 0.80
CA LEU A 351 -10.23 -24.38 0.13
C LEU A 351 -11.35 -24.33 1.15
N MET A 352 -12.03 -23.19 1.20
CA MET A 352 -13.12 -22.93 2.11
C MET A 352 -14.41 -22.65 1.36
N ARG A 353 -15.53 -23.03 1.98
CA ARG A 353 -16.86 -22.59 1.57
C ARG A 353 -17.68 -22.15 2.77
N TRP A 354 -18.68 -21.31 2.54
CA TRP A 354 -19.59 -20.84 3.58
C TRP A 354 -20.95 -20.48 2.98
N ASP A 355 -22.00 -21.19 3.39
CA ASP A 355 -23.39 -20.79 3.12
C ASP A 355 -23.82 -19.63 4.05
N ILE A 356 -23.11 -18.52 3.94
CA ILE A 356 -23.17 -17.38 4.87
C ILE A 356 -24.55 -16.71 4.88
N LEU A 357 -25.24 -16.69 3.73
CA LEU A 357 -26.54 -16.04 3.58
C LEU A 357 -27.68 -16.87 4.20
N LYS A 358 -27.46 -18.16 4.45
CA LYS A 358 -28.46 -19.06 5.07
C LYS A 358 -28.10 -19.43 6.52
N GLY A 359 -27.22 -18.66 7.15
CA GLY A 359 -26.80 -18.90 8.55
C GLY A 359 -25.90 -20.12 8.72
N GLY A 360 -25.29 -20.62 7.63
CA GLY A 360 -24.30 -21.69 7.68
C GLY A 360 -23.02 -21.26 8.41
N LYS A 361 -22.06 -22.17 8.48
CA LYS A 361 -20.73 -21.93 9.06
C LYS A 361 -19.64 -22.11 8.00
N PRO A 362 -18.45 -21.54 8.19
CA PRO A 362 -17.28 -21.88 7.39
C PRO A 362 -17.02 -23.40 7.40
N GLU A 363 -16.68 -23.94 6.23
CA GLU A 363 -16.32 -25.35 6.04
C GLU A 363 -14.97 -25.42 5.33
N CYS A 364 -14.01 -26.15 5.91
CA CYS A 364 -12.73 -26.45 5.28
C CYS A 364 -12.82 -27.77 4.51
N LEU A 365 -12.49 -27.74 3.21
CA LEU A 365 -12.55 -28.91 2.33
C LEU A 365 -11.21 -29.63 2.18
N GLY A 366 -10.11 -29.00 2.60
CA GLY A 366 -8.76 -29.53 2.51
C GLY A 366 -7.78 -28.57 1.83
N ILE A 367 -6.53 -29.02 1.70
CA ILE A 367 -5.46 -28.24 1.04
C ILE A 367 -5.71 -28.14 -0.47
N ILE A 368 -5.57 -26.93 -1.01
CA ILE A 368 -5.64 -26.68 -2.45
C ILE A 368 -4.39 -27.25 -3.11
N GLY A 369 -4.58 -28.19 -4.02
CA GLY A 369 -3.49 -28.80 -4.77
C GLY A 369 -3.84 -30.15 -5.37
N THR A 370 -2.81 -30.76 -5.92
CA THR A 370 -2.76 -32.13 -6.44
C THR A 370 -1.81 -32.98 -5.59
N PRO A 371 -1.70 -34.30 -5.81
CA PRO A 371 -0.76 -35.12 -5.06
C PRO A 371 0.71 -34.70 -5.22
N HIS A 372 1.02 -33.89 -6.23
CA HIS A 372 2.40 -33.51 -6.58
C HIS A 372 2.75 -32.05 -6.30
N ARG A 373 1.74 -31.17 -6.22
CA ARG A 373 1.95 -29.72 -6.04
C ARG A 373 0.81 -29.12 -5.23
N THR A 374 1.14 -28.29 -4.25
CA THR A 374 0.17 -27.50 -3.50
C THR A 374 0.20 -26.04 -3.91
N ASN A 375 -0.88 -25.31 -3.61
CA ASN A 375 -0.87 -23.86 -3.70
C ASN A 375 -0.34 -23.27 -2.38
N ALA A 376 0.63 -22.36 -2.46
CA ALA A 376 1.16 -21.65 -1.30
C ALA A 376 0.23 -20.50 -0.89
N THR A 377 -0.14 -19.64 -1.85
CA THR A 377 -0.99 -18.48 -1.64
C THR A 377 -1.94 -18.34 -2.81
N VAL A 378 -3.21 -18.04 -2.54
CA VAL A 378 -4.24 -17.91 -3.56
C VAL A 378 -4.78 -16.48 -3.61
N PRO A 379 -4.23 -15.63 -4.50
CA PRO A 379 -4.62 -14.23 -4.57
C PRO A 379 -5.92 -14.05 -5.36
N SER A 380 -6.17 -14.88 -6.36
CA SER A 380 -7.39 -14.84 -7.17
C SER A 380 -8.08 -16.21 -7.22
N LEU A 381 -9.37 -16.16 -6.87
CA LEU A 381 -10.34 -17.22 -7.06
C LEU A 381 -11.37 -16.70 -8.07
N MET A 382 -11.58 -17.46 -9.13
CA MET A 382 -12.52 -17.16 -10.21
C MET A 382 -13.53 -18.31 -10.32
N LEU A 383 -14.81 -17.97 -10.51
CA LEU A 383 -15.89 -18.94 -10.72
C LEU A 383 -16.58 -18.66 -12.06
N ASP A 384 -16.46 -19.61 -13.00
CA ASP A 384 -17.29 -19.65 -14.20
C ASP A 384 -18.59 -20.37 -13.86
N ASN A 385 -19.56 -19.60 -13.37
CA ASN A 385 -20.87 -20.11 -12.99
C ASN A 385 -21.67 -20.69 -14.17
N LYS A 386 -21.33 -20.35 -15.43
CA LYS A 386 -22.02 -20.92 -16.60
C LYS A 386 -21.54 -22.34 -16.89
N ARG A 387 -20.23 -22.57 -16.75
CA ARG A 387 -19.61 -23.89 -16.98
C ARG A 387 -19.41 -24.71 -15.71
N ASP A 388 -19.67 -24.09 -14.56
CA ASP A 388 -19.43 -24.62 -13.21
C ASP A 388 -17.97 -25.06 -13.04
N ILE A 389 -17.04 -24.14 -13.33
CA ILE A 389 -15.59 -24.35 -13.18
C ILE A 389 -15.01 -23.30 -12.23
N MET A 390 -14.22 -23.75 -11.26
CA MET A 390 -13.43 -22.89 -10.38
C MET A 390 -11.98 -22.84 -10.84
N TYR A 391 -11.37 -21.66 -10.79
CA TYR A 391 -9.94 -21.45 -11.04
C TYR A 391 -9.30 -20.76 -9.84
N LEU A 392 -8.13 -21.26 -9.43
CA LEU A 392 -7.39 -20.85 -8.24
C LEU A 392 -5.94 -20.60 -8.64
N ILE A 393 -5.50 -19.35 -8.59
CA ILE A 393 -4.12 -18.98 -8.89
C ILE A 393 -3.23 -19.30 -7.70
N ASP A 394 -2.01 -19.74 -7.98
CA ASP A 394 -0.96 -19.99 -6.99
C ASP A 394 0.18 -18.98 -7.15
N THR A 395 0.63 -18.42 -6.02
CA THR A 395 1.78 -17.50 -5.95
C THR A 395 2.62 -17.76 -4.71
N ASN A 396 3.82 -17.17 -4.69
CA ASN A 396 4.70 -17.08 -3.52
C ASN A 396 5.09 -18.45 -2.93
N HIS A 397 5.28 -19.43 -3.81
CA HIS A 397 5.83 -20.74 -3.51
C HIS A 397 7.37 -20.72 -3.54
N GLY A 398 7.96 -19.69 -2.90
CA GLY A 398 9.39 -19.39 -2.97
C GLY A 398 9.83 -18.88 -4.34
N ALA A 399 10.88 -19.47 -4.90
CA ALA A 399 11.34 -19.19 -6.26
C ALA A 399 10.72 -20.12 -7.31
N ASP A 400 9.83 -21.02 -6.89
CA ASP A 400 9.18 -21.94 -7.81
C ASP A 400 8.21 -21.20 -8.74
N GLY A 401 8.04 -21.71 -9.96
CA GLY A 401 7.06 -21.18 -10.90
C GLY A 401 5.65 -21.11 -10.35
N MET A 402 4.92 -20.06 -10.74
CA MET A 402 3.48 -19.93 -10.48
C MET A 402 2.69 -21.11 -11.05
N SER A 403 1.49 -21.34 -10.51
CA SER A 403 0.59 -22.36 -11.03
C SER A 403 -0.86 -21.88 -11.04
N LEU A 404 -1.72 -22.62 -11.74
CA LEU A 404 -3.17 -22.43 -11.68
C LEU A 404 -3.83 -23.79 -11.53
N LEU A 405 -4.67 -23.92 -10.52
CA LEU A 405 -5.50 -25.09 -10.28
C LEU A 405 -6.93 -24.82 -10.76
N ALA A 406 -7.50 -25.76 -11.51
CA ALA A 406 -8.86 -25.71 -12.01
C ALA A 406 -9.68 -26.90 -11.47
N ILE A 407 -10.94 -26.65 -11.13
CA ILE A 407 -11.88 -27.63 -10.58
C ILE A 407 -13.16 -27.62 -11.40
N ASP A 408 -13.50 -28.75 -12.00
CA ASP A 408 -14.85 -29.04 -12.50
C ASP A 408 -15.79 -29.24 -11.30
N MET A 409 -16.58 -28.23 -11.00
CA MET A 409 -17.37 -28.17 -9.76
C MET A 409 -18.54 -29.16 -9.78
N GLN A 410 -19.09 -29.49 -10.96
CA GLN A 410 -20.15 -30.50 -11.08
C GLN A 410 -19.66 -31.87 -10.63
N LYS A 411 -18.41 -32.21 -10.99
CA LYS A 411 -17.76 -33.47 -10.58
C LYS A 411 -17.27 -33.44 -9.14
N PHE A 412 -16.79 -32.29 -8.68
CA PHE A 412 -16.18 -32.13 -7.37
C PHE A 412 -17.22 -32.06 -6.24
N LYS A 413 -18.26 -31.22 -6.37
CA LYS A 413 -19.28 -30.96 -5.31
C LYS A 413 -19.87 -32.24 -4.69
N PRO A 414 -20.28 -33.28 -5.44
CA PRO A 414 -20.81 -34.52 -4.86
C PRO A 414 -19.83 -35.31 -3.98
N ARG A 415 -18.53 -35.01 -4.08
CA ARG A 415 -17.46 -35.71 -3.37
C ARG A 415 -16.58 -34.78 -2.54
N MET A 416 -16.92 -33.50 -2.44
CA MET A 416 -16.04 -32.46 -1.88
C MET A 416 -15.62 -32.70 -0.43
N TYR A 417 -16.43 -33.41 0.35
CA TYR A 417 -16.11 -33.79 1.74
C TYR A 417 -15.24 -35.05 1.87
N LYS A 418 -14.98 -35.77 0.77
CA LYS A 418 -14.07 -36.92 0.78
C LYS A 418 -12.64 -36.43 0.62
N LYS A 419 -11.79 -36.67 1.61
CA LYS A 419 -10.36 -36.30 1.56
C LYS A 419 -9.67 -36.89 0.33
N GLY A 420 -8.76 -36.11 -0.26
CA GLY A 420 -7.83 -36.58 -1.29
C GLY A 420 -6.66 -37.37 -0.70
N PRO A 421 -5.72 -37.81 -1.56
CA PRO A 421 -4.47 -38.44 -1.14
C PRO A 421 -3.54 -37.43 -0.45
N ALA A 422 -2.50 -37.94 0.23
CA ALA A 422 -1.42 -37.10 0.73
C ALA A 422 -0.62 -36.48 -0.44
N CYS A 423 -0.21 -35.23 -0.30
CA CYS A 423 0.67 -34.57 -1.24
C CYS A 423 2.14 -34.82 -0.89
N VAL A 424 2.97 -35.02 -1.92
CA VAL A 424 4.43 -35.24 -1.78
C VAL A 424 5.25 -33.98 -2.09
N ASP A 425 4.60 -32.83 -2.23
CA ASP A 425 5.27 -31.56 -2.46
C ASP A 425 6.21 -31.22 -1.31
N THR A 426 7.49 -31.03 -1.62
CA THR A 426 8.53 -30.71 -0.64
C THR A 426 8.30 -29.39 0.09
N PHE A 427 7.46 -28.50 -0.45
CA PHE A 427 7.06 -27.26 0.23
C PHE A 427 6.28 -27.50 1.52
N LEU A 428 5.56 -28.62 1.62
CA LEU A 428 4.86 -29.01 2.84
C LEU A 428 5.81 -29.54 3.93
N VAL A 429 7.07 -29.83 3.59
CA VAL A 429 8.06 -30.39 4.51
C VAL A 429 8.75 -29.24 5.26
N LEU A 430 8.36 -29.04 6.51
CA LEU A 430 8.95 -28.05 7.41
C LEU A 430 10.48 -28.21 7.46
N GLY A 431 11.21 -27.12 7.19
CA GLY A 431 12.67 -27.10 7.23
C GLY A 431 13.37 -27.82 6.07
N HIS A 432 12.66 -28.11 4.96
CA HIS A 432 13.28 -28.71 3.79
C HIS A 432 14.42 -27.82 3.24
N PRO A 433 15.63 -28.37 2.98
CA PRO A 433 16.83 -27.58 2.66
C PRO A 433 16.66 -26.57 1.52
N ARG A 434 15.88 -26.92 0.49
CA ARG A 434 15.56 -26.05 -0.65
C ARG A 434 14.89 -24.74 -0.20
N TYR A 435 13.82 -24.84 0.59
CA TYR A 435 13.05 -23.66 1.00
C TYR A 435 13.74 -22.89 2.13
N THR A 436 14.51 -23.56 2.99
CA THR A 436 15.40 -22.88 3.95
C THR A 436 16.46 -22.03 3.24
N ALA A 437 17.06 -22.52 2.14
CA ALA A 437 18.00 -21.73 1.35
C ALA A 437 17.33 -20.49 0.71
N MET A 438 16.13 -20.66 0.17
CA MET A 438 15.33 -19.54 -0.38
C MET A 438 14.97 -18.50 0.70
N THR A 439 14.58 -18.94 1.89
CA THR A 439 14.37 -18.06 3.06
C THR A 439 15.62 -17.22 3.34
N ASN A 440 16.78 -17.87 3.49
CA ASN A 440 18.01 -17.18 3.86
C ASN A 440 18.40 -16.13 2.81
N ALA A 441 18.20 -16.44 1.51
CA ALA A 441 18.42 -15.49 0.44
C ALA A 441 17.46 -14.29 0.51
N ALA A 442 16.17 -14.52 0.77
CA ALA A 442 15.19 -13.44 0.95
C ALA A 442 15.51 -12.56 2.17
N MET A 443 15.96 -13.15 3.28
CA MET A 443 16.41 -12.42 4.46
C MET A 443 17.62 -11.53 4.16
N ALA A 444 18.61 -12.05 3.44
CA ALA A 444 19.79 -11.28 3.04
C ALA A 444 19.41 -10.08 2.16
N LYS A 445 18.48 -10.27 1.22
CA LYS A 445 17.90 -9.20 0.40
C LYS A 445 17.20 -8.13 1.23
N GLN A 446 16.35 -8.52 2.18
CA GLN A 446 15.69 -7.58 3.09
C GLN A 446 16.66 -6.80 3.98
N ALA A 447 17.76 -7.43 4.42
CA ALA A 447 18.80 -6.75 5.19
C ALA A 447 19.45 -5.61 4.38
N ILE A 448 19.66 -5.81 3.08
CA ILE A 448 20.16 -4.77 2.17
C ILE A 448 19.15 -3.61 2.05
N GLU A 449 17.86 -3.90 1.87
CA GLU A 449 16.81 -2.87 1.83
C GLU A 449 16.80 -2.03 3.11
N ARG A 450 16.81 -2.68 4.28
CA ARG A 450 16.78 -2.02 5.60
C ARG A 450 18.01 -1.17 5.86
N ALA A 451 19.19 -1.65 5.47
CA ALA A 451 20.45 -0.91 5.64
C ALA A 451 20.49 0.38 4.81
N ASN A 452 19.71 0.46 3.73
CA ASN A 452 19.67 1.62 2.83
C ASN A 452 18.37 2.41 2.95
N THR A 453 17.68 2.39 4.10
CA THR A 453 16.35 3.00 4.19
C THR A 453 16.35 4.51 3.82
N PRO A 454 15.40 4.97 3.00
CA PRO A 454 15.18 6.40 2.73
C PRO A 454 14.25 7.04 3.78
N ASP A 455 13.85 6.28 4.80
CA ASP A 455 13.03 6.76 5.91
C ASP A 455 13.89 7.51 6.93
N PHE A 456 13.32 8.58 7.49
CA PHE A 456 13.95 9.34 8.55
C PHE A 456 14.06 8.51 9.84
N ILE A 457 15.30 8.31 10.31
CA ILE A 457 15.59 7.58 11.54
C ILE A 457 15.81 8.56 12.69
N ALA A 458 14.98 8.43 13.72
CA ALA A 458 15.06 9.19 14.97
C ALA A 458 15.05 8.24 16.19
N ASP A 459 15.22 8.76 17.39
CA ASP A 459 15.13 7.95 18.62
C ASP A 459 13.67 7.56 18.94
N ASP A 460 12.73 8.47 18.66
CA ASP A 460 11.31 8.17 18.75
C ASP A 460 10.50 9.06 17.80
N ILE A 461 9.42 8.52 17.25
CA ILE A 461 8.47 9.23 16.39
C ILE A 461 7.07 8.89 16.89
N ILE A 462 6.29 9.91 17.26
CA ILE A 462 4.93 9.76 17.76
C ILE A 462 3.98 10.59 16.89
N PRO A 463 3.06 9.96 16.13
CA PRO A 463 2.11 10.68 15.30
C PRO A 463 0.87 11.14 16.10
N ALA A 464 0.30 12.26 15.69
CA ALA A 464 -1.02 12.75 16.09
C ALA A 464 -1.87 12.96 14.83
N ARG A 465 -2.87 12.10 14.61
CA ARG A 465 -3.71 12.05 13.41
C ARG A 465 -4.84 13.08 13.48
N LEU A 466 -4.64 14.26 12.88
CA LEU A 466 -5.62 15.35 12.89
C LEU A 466 -6.86 15.04 12.05
N TRP A 467 -6.70 14.27 10.98
CA TRP A 467 -7.78 13.84 10.09
C TRP A 467 -8.85 12.98 10.78
N ARG A 468 -8.60 12.52 12.01
CA ARG A 468 -9.59 11.86 12.87
C ARG A 468 -10.38 12.81 13.76
N SER A 469 -10.03 14.10 13.79
CA SER A 469 -10.70 15.13 14.60
C SER A 469 -11.58 16.08 13.76
N CYS A 470 -11.52 15.97 12.43
CA CYS A 470 -12.26 16.81 11.48
C CYS A 470 -12.37 16.08 10.14
N ARG A 471 -12.98 16.71 9.12
CA ARG A 471 -12.88 16.22 7.74
C ARG A 471 -11.42 16.13 7.31
N ALA A 472 -11.06 15.09 6.57
CA ALA A 472 -9.69 14.86 6.13
C ALA A 472 -9.12 16.08 5.37
N GLU A 473 -9.88 16.68 4.46
CA GLU A 473 -9.45 17.86 3.71
C GLU A 473 -9.09 19.06 4.61
N SER A 474 -9.77 19.20 5.75
CA SER A 474 -9.57 20.25 6.76
C SER A 474 -8.42 19.96 7.73
N SER A 475 -7.76 18.80 7.62
CA SER A 475 -6.75 18.36 8.57
C SER A 475 -5.32 18.76 8.19
N LYS A 476 -5.13 19.33 7.00
CA LYS A 476 -3.81 19.73 6.49
C LYS A 476 -3.19 20.77 7.42
N VAL A 477 -2.01 20.47 7.95
CA VAL A 477 -1.30 21.32 8.90
C VAL A 477 -0.77 22.55 8.17
N ILE A 478 -1.15 23.73 8.63
CA ILE A 478 -0.71 25.01 8.06
C ILE A 478 0.52 25.54 8.80
N GLY A 479 0.56 25.38 10.13
CA GLY A 479 1.72 25.82 10.90
C GLY A 479 1.72 25.33 12.34
N LEU A 480 2.92 25.31 12.93
CA LEU A 480 3.21 24.75 14.25
C LEU A 480 4.03 25.72 15.10
N VAL A 481 3.92 25.58 16.42
CA VAL A 481 4.77 26.26 17.42
C VAL A 481 4.85 25.44 18.71
N TRP A 482 6.01 25.43 19.36
CA TRP A 482 6.12 24.92 20.73
C TRP A 482 5.61 25.96 21.73
N LYS A 483 4.59 25.61 22.51
CA LYS A 483 4.11 26.47 23.61
C LYS A 483 5.04 26.38 24.82
N ASP A 484 5.45 25.17 25.15
CA ASP A 484 6.32 24.81 26.27
C ASP A 484 7.08 23.53 25.93
N ALA A 485 7.85 22.97 26.87
CA ALA A 485 8.66 21.77 26.62
C ALA A 485 7.83 20.51 26.29
N ASN A 486 6.52 20.52 26.61
CA ASN A 486 5.66 19.34 26.57
C ASN A 486 4.46 19.50 25.62
N THR A 487 4.29 20.67 25.00
CA THR A 487 3.08 21.00 24.24
C THR A 487 3.41 21.71 22.93
N VAL A 488 2.92 21.13 21.83
CA VAL A 488 2.89 21.75 20.50
C VAL A 488 1.51 22.33 20.25
N CYS A 489 1.45 23.56 19.77
CA CYS A 489 0.23 24.18 19.25
C CYS A 489 0.34 24.32 17.74
N GLY A 490 -0.79 24.40 17.06
CA GLY A 490 -0.80 24.63 15.62
C GLY A 490 -2.18 24.91 15.08
N ILE A 491 -2.22 25.11 13.77
CA ILE A 491 -3.44 25.30 13.00
C ILE A 491 -3.49 24.35 11.81
N CYS A 492 -4.70 23.91 11.46
CA CYS A 492 -4.97 23.16 10.26
C CYS A 492 -6.21 23.70 9.53
N GLY A 493 -6.35 23.33 8.28
CA GLY A 493 -7.48 23.71 7.44
C GLY A 493 -7.27 23.25 6.01
N ASP A 494 -8.06 23.79 5.09
CA ASP A 494 -7.97 23.46 3.68
C ASP A 494 -7.53 24.68 2.86
N ASN A 495 -6.80 24.46 1.76
CA ASN A 495 -6.30 25.51 0.87
C ASN A 495 -5.59 26.66 1.59
N LYS A 496 -4.82 26.34 2.64
CA LYS A 496 -4.11 27.30 3.52
C LYS A 496 -5.04 28.29 4.25
N VAL A 497 -6.34 28.03 4.31
CA VAL A 497 -7.30 28.78 5.12
C VAL A 497 -7.39 28.11 6.49
N PRO A 498 -6.94 28.76 7.58
CA PRO A 498 -7.02 28.18 8.93
C PRO A 498 -8.47 27.97 9.36
N GLN A 499 -8.83 26.72 9.66
CA GLN A 499 -10.18 26.35 10.11
C GLN A 499 -10.19 25.90 11.57
N PHE A 500 -9.16 25.20 12.01
CA PHE A 500 -9.04 24.68 13.37
C PHE A 500 -7.69 25.02 13.99
N ALA A 501 -7.68 25.21 15.31
CA ALA A 501 -6.46 25.21 16.13
C ALA A 501 -6.44 24.01 17.06
N PHE A 502 -5.23 23.52 17.32
CA PHE A 502 -5.02 22.34 18.15
C PHE A 502 -3.87 22.49 19.14
N LYS A 503 -3.90 21.65 20.18
CA LYS A 503 -2.82 21.44 21.15
C LYS A 503 -2.53 19.95 21.24
N ILE A 504 -1.26 19.57 21.13
CA ILE A 504 -0.78 18.19 21.16
C ILE A 504 0.28 18.06 22.24
N SER A 505 0.16 17.04 23.09
CA SER A 505 1.21 16.72 24.06
C SER A 505 2.38 16.01 23.38
N ILE A 506 3.55 16.01 24.01
CA ILE A 506 4.70 15.23 23.55
C ILE A 506 4.45 13.71 23.44
N LYS A 507 3.35 13.22 24.01
CA LYS A 507 2.91 11.82 23.90
C LYS A 507 1.94 11.59 22.72
N GLY A 508 1.80 12.55 21.81
CA GLY A 508 0.91 12.45 20.63
C GLY A 508 -0.58 12.65 20.92
N LYS A 509 -0.96 12.94 22.17
CA LYS A 509 -2.37 13.14 22.54
C LYS A 509 -2.83 14.52 22.12
N ILE A 510 -3.92 14.60 21.33
CA ILE A 510 -4.63 15.85 21.05
C ILE A 510 -5.35 16.28 22.34
N LEU A 511 -4.88 17.38 22.94
CA LEU A 511 -5.38 17.96 24.19
C LEU A 511 -6.54 18.94 23.95
N LYS A 512 -6.53 19.63 22.81
CA LYS A 512 -7.56 20.58 22.39
C LYS A 512 -7.62 20.59 20.88
N PHE A 513 -8.83 20.62 20.32
CA PHE A 513 -9.09 20.80 18.89
C PHE A 513 -10.35 21.65 18.76
N VAL A 514 -10.23 22.90 18.29
CA VAL A 514 -11.35 23.85 18.24
C VAL A 514 -11.33 24.64 16.95
N SER A 515 -12.51 25.07 16.52
CA SER A 515 -12.64 25.97 15.37
C SER A 515 -12.02 27.36 15.67
N MET A 516 -11.44 27.98 14.64
CA MET A 516 -10.69 29.25 14.74
C MET A 516 -11.55 30.46 15.14
N ASP A 517 -12.87 30.38 14.95
CA ASP A 517 -13.87 31.36 15.38
C ASP A 517 -14.17 31.30 16.89
N LYS A 518 -13.91 30.15 17.53
CA LYS A 518 -14.16 29.91 18.96
C LYS A 518 -12.91 30.10 19.84
N LEU A 519 -11.83 30.64 19.28
CA LEU A 519 -10.62 30.95 20.05
C LEU A 519 -10.72 32.31 20.71
N GLU A 520 -10.29 32.38 21.97
CA GLU A 520 -10.01 33.66 22.64
C GLU A 520 -9.11 34.54 21.78
N ALA A 521 -9.48 35.82 21.63
CA ALA A 521 -8.85 36.74 20.69
C ALA A 521 -7.33 36.84 20.91
N ASP A 522 -6.90 36.98 22.17
CA ASP A 522 -5.48 37.08 22.52
C ASP A 522 -4.69 35.81 22.20
N TYR A 523 -5.29 34.64 22.46
CA TYR A 523 -4.64 33.37 22.15
C TYR A 523 -4.58 33.11 20.65
N LYS A 524 -5.63 33.49 19.91
CA LYS A 524 -5.66 33.42 18.43
C LYS A 524 -4.58 34.31 17.83
N LYS A 525 -4.45 35.54 18.32
CA LYS A 525 -3.40 36.48 17.89
C LYS A 525 -2.01 35.90 18.17
N TRP A 526 -1.76 35.47 19.41
CA TRP A 526 -0.49 34.83 19.78
C TRP A 526 -0.16 33.63 18.88
N LEU A 527 -1.13 32.76 18.62
CA LEU A 527 -0.90 31.57 17.79
C LEU A 527 -0.49 31.97 16.37
N LEU A 528 -1.23 32.87 15.73
CA LEU A 528 -0.95 33.33 14.36
C LEU A 528 0.40 34.06 14.25
N GLU A 529 0.83 34.75 15.29
CA GLU A 529 2.11 35.46 15.33
C GLU A 529 3.32 34.55 15.54
N ASN A 530 3.13 33.33 16.09
CA ASN A 530 4.23 32.47 16.52
C ASN A 530 4.36 31.14 15.73
N ILE A 531 3.38 30.77 14.91
CA ILE A 531 3.47 29.55 14.08
C ILE A 531 4.49 29.69 12.94
N SER A 532 5.10 28.57 12.58
CA SER A 532 5.92 28.42 11.37
C SER A 532 5.28 27.40 10.41
N PRO A 533 5.40 27.56 9.08
CA PRO A 533 6.25 28.53 8.38
C PRO A 533 5.73 29.97 8.42
N VAL A 534 6.66 30.93 8.41
CA VAL A 534 6.40 32.34 8.17
C VAL A 534 6.95 32.73 6.80
N LYS A 535 6.31 33.69 6.13
CA LYS A 535 6.85 34.22 4.88
C LYS A 535 8.21 34.87 5.14
N PRO A 536 9.24 34.57 4.33
CA PRO A 536 10.54 35.19 4.50
C PRO A 536 10.49 36.71 4.43
N ARG A 537 11.17 37.36 5.36
CA ARG A 537 11.36 38.81 5.37
C ARG A 537 12.80 39.13 5.03
N LEU A 538 13.02 39.44 3.75
CA LEU A 538 14.29 39.91 3.23
C LEU A 538 14.11 41.34 2.70
N ASN A 539 14.96 42.25 3.17
CA ASN A 539 14.84 43.68 2.88
C ASN A 539 15.45 44.08 1.53
N GLN A 540 16.07 43.12 0.82
CA GLN A 540 16.89 43.37 -0.37
C GLN A 540 16.80 42.21 -1.35
N LYS A 541 16.93 42.52 -2.65
CA LYS A 541 16.92 41.54 -3.73
C LYS A 541 18.28 40.84 -3.77
N LEU A 542 18.29 39.58 -3.37
CA LEU A 542 19.50 38.74 -3.32
C LEU A 542 19.61 37.87 -4.56
N ASP A 543 20.84 37.60 -5.03
CA ASP A 543 21.13 36.60 -6.05
C ASP A 543 21.15 35.21 -5.41
N LEU A 544 19.97 34.60 -5.28
CA LEU A 544 19.81 33.30 -4.65
C LEU A 544 20.20 32.16 -5.61
N PRO A 545 20.68 31.02 -5.08
CA PRO A 545 21.03 29.91 -5.94
C PRO A 545 19.81 29.32 -6.65
N TYR A 546 20.05 28.72 -7.82
CA TYR A 546 19.05 28.04 -8.65
C TYR A 546 19.61 26.81 -9.35
N HIS A 547 18.73 25.89 -9.74
CA HIS A 547 19.07 24.91 -10.77
C HIS A 547 19.15 25.59 -12.14
N SER A 548 20.09 25.16 -12.99
CA SER A 548 20.20 25.68 -14.35
C SER A 548 18.87 25.53 -15.11
N GLY A 549 18.37 26.62 -15.69
CA GLY A 549 17.06 26.69 -16.36
C GLY A 549 15.88 27.01 -15.43
N ARG A 550 16.11 27.15 -14.12
CA ARG A 550 15.08 27.44 -13.10
C ARG A 550 15.38 28.71 -12.29
N GLN A 551 16.12 29.65 -12.87
CA GLN A 551 16.45 30.96 -12.27
C GLN A 551 15.23 31.70 -11.70
N TYR A 552 14.07 31.59 -12.36
CA TYR A 552 12.81 32.21 -11.93
C TYR A 552 12.22 31.63 -10.63
N LYS A 553 12.75 30.49 -10.15
CA LYS A 553 12.41 29.85 -8.86
C LYS A 553 13.45 30.16 -7.77
N ALA A 554 14.46 30.97 -8.04
CA ALA A 554 15.41 31.52 -7.06
C ALA A 554 14.73 32.57 -6.15
N VAL A 555 13.61 32.19 -5.54
CA VAL A 555 12.77 33.05 -4.71
C VAL A 555 12.77 32.47 -3.30
N PRO A 556 13.01 33.30 -2.26
CA PRO A 556 12.97 32.82 -0.89
C PRO A 556 11.57 32.29 -0.53
N ASN A 557 11.50 31.10 0.05
CA ASN A 557 10.26 30.47 0.50
C ASN A 557 10.23 30.19 2.01
N ALA A 558 11.39 29.95 2.62
CA ALA A 558 11.54 29.81 4.07
C ALA A 558 12.83 30.51 4.54
N ASP A 559 12.81 31.09 5.74
CA ASP A 559 14.01 31.59 6.42
C ASP A 559 14.06 31.17 7.89
N ALA A 560 15.27 31.11 8.42
CA ALA A 560 15.51 31.05 9.85
C ALA A 560 16.78 31.84 10.21
N GLU A 561 16.81 32.32 11.45
CA GLU A 561 17.97 32.99 12.02
C GLU A 561 19.17 32.05 12.11
N TRP A 562 20.35 32.51 11.71
CA TRP A 562 21.59 31.77 11.79
C TRP A 562 22.62 32.50 12.68
N ASN A 563 23.72 31.82 13.02
CA ASN A 563 24.75 32.40 13.88
C ASN A 563 25.39 33.66 13.26
N ASN A 564 25.99 34.51 14.10
CA ASN A 564 26.68 35.74 13.70
C ASN A 564 25.82 36.74 12.90
N GLY A 565 24.50 36.79 13.16
CA GLY A 565 23.58 37.70 12.48
C GLY A 565 23.23 37.28 11.04
N ARG A 566 23.69 36.11 10.60
CA ARG A 566 23.39 35.53 9.30
C ARG A 566 21.98 34.95 9.28
N LYS A 567 21.47 34.65 8.09
CA LYS A 567 20.23 33.89 7.90
C LYS A 567 20.47 32.64 7.09
N ILE A 568 19.70 31.59 7.36
CA ILE A 568 19.59 30.44 6.46
C ILE A 568 18.28 30.54 5.69
N ILE A 569 18.36 30.43 4.36
CA ILE A 569 17.26 30.66 3.43
C ILE A 569 17.05 29.41 2.59
N GLY A 570 15.80 29.01 2.43
CA GLY A 570 15.37 28.00 1.46
C GLY A 570 14.58 28.62 0.32
N THR A 571 14.81 28.16 -0.91
CA THR A 571 14.15 28.68 -2.11
C THR A 571 12.90 27.89 -2.52
N LEU A 572 12.10 28.47 -3.42
CA LEU A 572 11.03 27.76 -4.13
C LEU A 572 11.55 26.61 -5.00
N ASP A 573 12.83 26.64 -5.36
CA ASP A 573 13.51 25.60 -6.13
C ASP A 573 14.17 24.51 -5.29
N GLY A 574 14.02 24.56 -3.96
CA GLY A 574 14.56 23.52 -3.08
C GLY A 574 16.03 23.68 -2.71
N LEU A 575 16.64 24.82 -3.03
CA LEU A 575 18.04 25.10 -2.69
C LEU A 575 18.15 25.83 -1.35
N LEU A 576 19.13 25.41 -0.55
CA LEU A 576 19.46 26.01 0.73
C LEU A 576 20.66 26.95 0.57
N ALA A 577 20.64 28.09 1.26
CA ALA A 577 21.73 29.06 1.26
C ALA A 577 21.90 29.73 2.62
N ILE A 578 23.10 30.22 2.90
CA ILE A 578 23.37 31.15 4.00
C ILE A 578 23.52 32.56 3.43
N VAL A 579 22.85 33.52 4.04
CA VAL A 579 22.92 34.94 3.69
C VAL A 579 23.66 35.68 4.79
N ASP A 580 24.68 36.43 4.40
CA ASP A 580 25.50 37.29 5.26
C ASP A 580 25.60 38.70 4.64
N GLY A 581 24.70 39.60 5.06
CA GLY A 581 24.50 40.88 4.41
C GLY A 581 23.99 40.71 2.98
N GLU A 582 24.82 41.08 2.00
CA GLU A 582 24.57 40.91 0.57
C GLU A 582 25.18 39.62 0.01
N ASN A 583 26.04 38.94 0.78
CA ASN A 583 26.71 37.73 0.34
C ASN A 583 25.78 36.52 0.49
N VAL A 584 25.72 35.68 -0.54
CA VAL A 584 24.93 34.45 -0.57
C VAL A 584 25.85 33.26 -0.78
N PHE A 585 25.82 32.32 0.15
CA PHE A 585 26.56 31.05 0.10
C PHE A 585 25.60 29.91 -0.17
N SER A 586 25.68 29.32 -1.37
CA SER A 586 24.85 28.17 -1.73
C SER A 586 25.31 26.90 -1.01
N LEU A 587 24.38 26.16 -0.41
CA LEU A 587 24.60 24.88 0.26
C LEU A 587 24.11 23.68 -0.57
N GLY A 588 23.38 23.94 -1.67
CA GLY A 588 22.84 22.92 -2.58
C GLY A 588 21.40 22.48 -2.27
N PRO A 589 20.91 21.43 -2.96
CA PRO A 589 19.53 20.99 -2.89
C PRO A 589 19.21 20.24 -1.58
N ALA A 590 18.22 20.75 -0.85
CA ALA A 590 17.75 20.16 0.40
C ALA A 590 16.74 19.02 0.21
N ALA A 591 16.14 18.92 -0.99
CA ALA A 591 15.32 17.81 -1.44
C ALA A 591 15.56 17.57 -2.95
N PRO A 592 15.23 16.38 -3.49
CA PRO A 592 15.32 16.10 -4.92
C PRO A 592 14.48 17.04 -5.78
N ASN A 593 13.26 17.36 -5.33
CA ASN A 593 12.32 18.21 -6.06
C ASN A 593 11.53 19.10 -5.09
N GLY A 594 11.11 20.27 -5.58
CA GLY A 594 10.16 21.16 -4.92
C GLY A 594 10.77 22.12 -3.89
N PRO A 595 9.95 23.02 -3.34
CA PRO A 595 10.40 24.09 -2.45
C PRO A 595 10.84 23.59 -1.07
N ILE A 596 11.67 24.39 -0.38
CA ILE A 596 11.84 24.28 1.07
C ILE A 596 10.68 25.00 1.75
N HIS A 597 9.83 24.28 2.47
CA HIS A 597 8.59 24.80 3.05
C HIS A 597 8.78 25.50 4.40
N CYS A 598 9.67 24.98 5.24
CA CYS A 598 9.87 25.49 6.59
C CYS A 598 11.27 25.17 7.10
N LEU A 599 11.82 26.07 7.90
CA LEU A 599 13.14 25.96 8.54
C LEU A 599 13.01 26.23 10.04
N THR A 600 13.84 25.57 10.85
CA THR A 600 13.96 25.83 12.28
C THR A 600 15.40 25.60 12.72
N THR A 601 15.85 26.30 13.76
CA THR A 601 17.21 26.19 14.29
C THR A 601 17.20 25.92 15.78
N ASN A 602 18.27 25.29 16.28
CA ASN A 602 18.50 25.23 17.72
C ASN A 602 18.79 26.63 18.29
N LYS A 603 18.77 26.73 19.62
CA LYS A 603 19.00 27.97 20.36
C LYS A 603 20.37 28.60 20.03
N GLU A 604 21.39 27.77 19.84
CA GLU A 604 22.76 28.18 19.51
C GLU A 604 22.93 28.56 18.03
N LYS A 605 21.90 28.37 17.19
CA LYS A 605 21.92 28.63 15.74
C LYS A 605 23.11 27.95 15.04
N SER A 606 23.39 26.72 15.46
CA SER A 606 24.47 25.87 14.96
C SER A 606 23.97 24.65 14.21
N VAL A 607 22.68 24.31 14.36
CA VAL A 607 22.00 23.23 13.65
C VAL A 607 20.67 23.74 13.11
N CYS A 608 20.43 23.53 11.82
CA CYS A 608 19.15 23.79 11.16
C CYS A 608 18.49 22.47 10.77
N TYR A 609 17.18 22.38 10.96
CA TYR A 609 16.33 21.36 10.35
C TYR A 609 15.32 22.04 9.44
N GLY A 610 14.96 21.35 8.37
CA GLY A 610 13.95 21.82 7.43
C GLY A 610 13.12 20.70 6.85
N VAL A 611 12.01 21.11 6.24
CA VAL A 611 11.16 20.24 5.40
C VAL A 611 11.05 20.80 4.00
N ALA A 612 11.12 19.93 3.00
CA ALA A 612 11.09 20.29 1.60
C ALA A 612 10.42 19.18 0.76
N GLY A 613 9.92 19.53 -0.43
CA GLY A 613 9.29 18.57 -1.33
C GLY A 613 8.25 19.19 -2.25
N ASP A 614 8.00 18.57 -3.40
CA ASP A 614 6.88 18.92 -4.28
C ASP A 614 5.60 18.21 -3.84
N SER A 615 4.43 18.80 -4.12
CA SER A 615 3.12 18.17 -3.84
C SER A 615 2.91 16.88 -4.64
N GLU A 616 3.56 16.76 -5.79
CA GLU A 616 3.52 15.56 -6.61
C GLU A 616 4.63 14.56 -6.25
N ASP A 617 5.30 14.69 -5.10
CA ASP A 617 6.50 13.91 -4.75
C ASP A 617 6.53 13.45 -3.26
N LEU A 618 7.63 12.85 -2.78
CA LEU A 618 7.80 12.46 -1.37
C LEU A 618 8.62 13.51 -0.60
N GLY A 619 7.95 14.24 0.28
CA GLY A 619 8.58 15.22 1.15
C GLY A 619 9.65 14.63 2.05
N MET A 620 10.66 15.45 2.31
CA MET A 620 11.84 15.08 3.06
C MET A 620 12.09 16.02 4.23
N ILE A 621 12.63 15.43 5.29
CA ILE A 621 13.30 16.18 6.35
C ILE A 621 14.79 16.27 5.96
N PHE A 622 15.39 17.42 6.18
CA PHE A 622 16.82 17.62 6.01
C PHE A 622 17.41 18.34 7.22
N ARG A 623 18.74 18.31 7.31
CA ARG A 623 19.51 18.95 8.37
C ARG A 623 20.76 19.58 7.81
N TYR A 624 21.13 20.73 8.36
CA TYR A 624 22.39 21.41 8.09
C TYR A 624 23.12 21.75 9.39
N ASP A 625 24.43 21.56 9.41
CA ASP A 625 25.33 22.20 10.36
C ASP A 625 26.71 22.41 9.73
N ASP A 626 27.48 23.37 10.26
CA ASP A 626 28.77 23.76 9.69
C ASP A 626 29.86 22.66 9.77
N LYS A 627 29.65 21.59 10.56
CA LYS A 627 30.60 20.45 10.69
C LYS A 627 30.27 19.29 9.76
N LYS A 628 28.99 19.04 9.48
CA LYS A 628 28.52 17.86 8.72
C LYS A 628 27.89 18.21 7.36
N GLY A 629 27.71 19.50 7.08
CA GLY A 629 27.09 20.00 5.86
C GLY A 629 25.59 19.71 5.78
N LEU A 630 25.03 19.91 4.59
CA LEU A 630 23.64 19.61 4.28
C LEU A 630 23.45 18.10 4.11
N ARG A 631 22.43 17.55 4.78
CA ARG A 631 22.05 16.13 4.69
C ARG A 631 20.55 15.98 4.54
N GLN A 632 20.14 15.22 3.54
CA GLN A 632 18.77 14.70 3.45
C GLN A 632 18.62 13.59 4.49
N LEU A 633 17.66 13.72 5.39
CA LEU A 633 17.41 12.76 6.46
C LEU A 633 16.35 11.73 6.09
N GLY A 634 15.52 12.01 5.08
CA GLY A 634 14.55 11.05 4.53
C GLY A 634 13.11 11.44 4.78
N LYS A 635 12.20 10.54 4.38
CA LYS A 635 10.75 10.71 4.52
C LYS A 635 10.26 10.33 5.92
N ILE A 636 9.16 10.92 6.38
CA ILE A 636 8.63 10.65 7.71
C ILE A 636 7.38 9.78 7.67
N GLY A 637 7.36 8.80 8.56
CA GLY A 637 6.22 7.94 8.79
C GLY A 637 6.34 7.25 10.15
N TYR A 638 5.25 6.61 10.53
CA TYR A 638 5.15 5.82 11.74
C TYR A 638 4.40 4.55 11.39
N ASN A 639 5.03 3.41 11.64
CA ASN A 639 4.41 2.11 11.50
C ASN A 639 4.00 1.61 12.88
N GLU A 640 2.76 1.15 13.03
CA GLU A 640 2.17 0.87 14.34
C GLU A 640 2.96 -0.15 15.17
N GLN A 641 3.63 0.35 16.22
CA GLN A 641 4.34 -0.48 17.21
C GLN A 641 3.87 -0.21 18.65
N LYS A 642 3.42 1.01 18.93
CA LYS A 642 3.06 1.54 20.26
C LYS A 642 1.58 1.97 20.33
N GLY A 643 0.74 1.58 19.38
CA GLY A 643 -0.71 1.83 19.38
C GLY A 643 -1.14 3.24 18.96
N TYR A 644 -0.29 4.02 18.29
CA TYR A 644 -0.66 5.36 17.78
C TYR A 644 -1.41 5.34 16.44
N GLY A 645 -1.53 4.15 15.82
CA GLY A 645 -2.00 3.97 14.45
C GLY A 645 -0.92 4.31 13.42
N THR A 646 -0.90 3.56 12.32
CA THR A 646 -0.01 3.82 11.18
C THR A 646 -0.22 5.24 10.64
N SER A 647 0.85 5.91 10.21
CA SER A 647 0.86 7.25 9.61
C SER A 647 2.02 7.37 8.63
N SER A 648 1.82 8.08 7.53
CA SER A 648 2.90 8.42 6.60
C SER A 648 2.52 9.69 5.87
N SER A 649 3.50 10.57 5.63
CA SER A 649 3.24 11.87 5.03
C SER A 649 4.18 12.14 3.86
N ASN A 650 3.60 12.63 2.76
CA ASN A 650 4.34 12.98 1.56
C ASN A 650 4.47 14.50 1.46
N GLU A 651 3.41 15.25 1.75
CA GLU A 651 3.51 16.70 1.76
C GLU A 651 3.82 17.21 3.17
N LEU A 652 5.03 17.75 3.39
CA LEU A 652 5.43 18.32 4.68
C LEU A 652 5.34 19.85 4.63
N SER A 653 4.64 20.46 5.59
CA SER A 653 4.37 21.91 5.59
C SER A 653 5.20 22.69 6.58
N SER A 654 5.47 22.10 7.74
CA SER A 654 5.94 22.85 8.91
C SER A 654 6.89 22.00 9.75
N ILE A 655 7.89 22.66 10.33
CA ILE A 655 8.82 22.05 11.27
C ILE A 655 9.21 23.08 12.34
N VAL A 656 9.14 22.68 13.61
CA VAL A 656 9.54 23.53 14.74
C VAL A 656 10.34 22.73 15.77
N MET A 657 11.41 23.32 16.27
CA MET A 657 12.25 22.74 17.32
C MET A 657 11.85 23.26 18.70
N ASN A 658 11.92 22.40 19.72
CA ASN A 658 11.70 22.82 21.09
C ASN A 658 12.88 23.64 21.63
N LYS A 659 12.69 24.34 22.76
CA LYS A 659 13.75 25.19 23.34
C LYS A 659 15.03 24.45 23.73
N LYS A 660 14.95 23.16 24.06
CA LYS A 660 16.08 22.33 24.45
C LYS A 660 16.89 21.83 23.24
N GLY A 661 16.28 21.81 22.05
CA GLY A 661 16.92 21.35 20.83
C GLY A 661 16.94 19.83 20.64
N ASP A 662 16.25 19.07 21.50
CA ASP A 662 16.22 17.59 21.47
C ASP A 662 14.95 17.02 20.82
N LYS A 663 13.97 17.88 20.48
CA LYS A 663 12.74 17.48 19.81
C LYS A 663 12.36 18.43 18.68
N ILE A 664 11.78 17.85 17.63
CA ILE A 664 11.11 18.59 16.57
C ILE A 664 9.65 18.14 16.47
N ALA A 665 8.79 19.04 16.02
CA ALA A 665 7.44 18.71 15.58
C ALA A 665 7.32 18.99 14.08
N VAL A 666 6.81 18.02 13.32
CA VAL A 666 6.67 18.09 11.86
C VAL A 666 5.21 17.95 11.48
N GLY A 667 4.67 18.90 10.71
CA GLY A 667 3.29 18.88 10.24
C GLY A 667 3.19 18.50 8.77
N SER A 668 2.14 17.77 8.40
CA SER A 668 1.86 17.40 7.01
C SER A 668 0.69 18.17 6.39
N ASN A 669 0.81 18.50 5.11
CA ASN A 669 -0.23 19.10 4.27
C ASN A 669 -1.03 18.06 3.46
N ASP A 670 -0.73 16.76 3.64
CA ASP A 670 -1.52 15.70 3.01
C ASP A 670 -2.99 15.77 3.43
N ARG A 671 -3.89 15.25 2.59
CA ARG A 671 -5.30 15.04 2.94
C ARG A 671 -5.48 14.25 4.25
N LEU A 672 -4.60 13.29 4.53
CA LEU A 672 -4.54 12.63 5.85
C LEU A 672 -3.54 13.39 6.74
N GLY A 673 -3.94 14.55 7.26
CA GLY A 673 -3.08 15.45 8.03
C GLY A 673 -2.62 14.88 9.37
N VAL A 674 -1.31 14.96 9.63
CA VAL A 674 -0.63 14.42 10.81
C VAL A 674 0.39 15.42 11.34
N VAL A 675 0.54 15.45 12.67
CA VAL A 675 1.71 16.06 13.34
C VAL A 675 2.56 14.96 13.96
N TYR A 676 3.84 14.91 13.61
CA TYR A 676 4.81 13.99 14.20
C TYR A 676 5.61 14.70 15.28
N ILE A 677 5.61 14.16 16.49
CA ILE A 677 6.54 14.56 17.55
C ILE A 677 7.76 13.63 17.47
N VAL A 678 8.93 14.21 17.21
CA VAL A 678 10.16 13.45 17.00
C VAL A 678 11.16 13.77 18.10
N THR A 679 11.74 12.72 18.67
CA THR A 679 12.93 12.82 19.54
C THR A 679 14.17 12.59 18.69
N LEU A 680 15.05 13.59 18.63
CA LEU A 680 16.26 13.56 17.81
C LEU A 680 17.35 12.68 18.44
N LYS A 681 18.20 12.11 17.57
CA LYS A 681 19.40 11.34 17.91
C LYS A 681 20.59 12.20 18.35
#